data_AF-A0A7K1KYC0-F1
#
_entry.id   AF-A0A7K1KYC0-F1
#
_cell.length_a   1.000
_cell.length_b   1.000
_cell.length_c   1.000
_cell.angle_alpha   90.00
_cell.angle_beta   90.00
_cell.angle_gamma   90.00
#
_symmetry.space_group_name_H-M   'P 1'
#
loop_
_entity.id
_entity.type
_entity.pdbx_description
1 polymer ?
#
loop_
_entity_poly.entity_id
_entity_poly.type
_entity_poly.pdbx_seq_one_letter_code
_entity_poly.pdbx_strand_id
1 'polypeptide(L)'
;MQRTILVAVDEAPDGDSVVAEQLRRLCAALEGHGLHVRWTHRAADALAVVRSDAMLAAALVGWGAAGTEDVLTAVGGRFHRLPVFLVTAEQEARDVPLWVYEVIQGYVFLLEDTPDFIAGRVAHAAQEYAERILPPFFEALQRLDDRHRYSWHTPAHAGGVAFLKSPVGRAFFDYYGERLLRTDLSISVPELGSPLDHTGPIGDAERNAARIFGAERTFFVVNGNSTANRIVGHHAVARDELALVDRNCHKSVQHVLAISGARPVYLVPERNGLGLAGPIPAGSLAAAAVADRLAGHPFGAGAAGSGAAYAVITNSTYDGLCYDAVQVAALLGASVPRVHFDEAWFAYARFNPLYERRYGMAVDERSLPGPERPTVFATQSTHKLLAALSQASMLHVRSSPRAPVDYERFNETFLMHASTSPLYPMIASLDVAAAMMDGPSGPFLTGEAIVEAVRFRQAMVRLAGRVREDDARPDWFFGVWQPPEVTDPRTGGTTRFEDADITLLSTEPRCWTLEPGAAWHGFGGLDDGQCALDPIKVTITCPGADAVAGTTPWGIPARIVAAYLERRGIVVEKTGDHTLLVLFSIGITKGKWGTLIDALIDFKNAYDGGAPLAEALPGFGPPGISLRALCEAVHGRLRDSRLGELLDQVFTDLPRPVLTPAECYQALIRSRTERVPLEELAGRVCASTVVVTPPGIPMLMPGEAAGAADGPVLRYLRALEAFDRAFPYLATDIHGAHRDEDGRYRIECVVT
;
A
#
# COMPACT_ATOMS: atom_id res chain seq x y z
N MET A 1 17.03 -17.98 17.80
CA MET A 1 16.07 -18.28 16.72
C MET A 1 16.39 -19.67 16.22
N GLN A 2 15.41 -20.57 16.11
CA GLN A 2 15.65 -21.92 15.57
C GLN A 2 15.94 -21.79 14.07
N ARG A 3 17.07 -22.33 13.61
CA ARG A 3 17.51 -22.24 12.21
C ARG A 3 17.32 -23.57 11.53
N THR A 4 16.80 -23.56 10.31
CA THR A 4 16.51 -24.78 9.55
C THR A 4 17.56 -25.02 8.46
N ILE A 5 18.01 -26.27 8.33
CA ILE A 5 18.79 -26.76 7.20
C ILE A 5 17.90 -27.67 6.37
N LEU A 6 17.69 -27.31 5.09
CA LEU A 6 17.02 -28.18 4.14
C LEU A 6 18.01 -29.22 3.62
N VAL A 7 17.68 -30.51 3.72
CA VAL A 7 18.42 -31.60 3.09
C VAL A 7 17.51 -32.21 2.03
N ALA A 8 17.69 -31.83 0.78
CA ALA A 8 16.89 -32.26 -0.37
C ALA A 8 17.72 -33.18 -1.27
N VAL A 9 17.63 -34.49 -1.04
CA VAL A 9 18.48 -35.53 -1.66
C VAL A 9 17.63 -36.75 -2.02
N ASP A 10 17.98 -37.55 -3.03
CA ASP A 10 17.11 -38.66 -3.47
C ASP A 10 16.95 -39.78 -2.42
N GLU A 11 17.90 -39.92 -1.50
CA GLU A 11 17.83 -40.92 -0.44
C GLU A 11 16.76 -40.60 0.60
N ALA A 12 15.91 -41.59 0.89
CA ALA A 12 14.91 -41.51 1.95
C ALA A 12 15.55 -41.61 3.36
N PRO A 13 14.96 -40.95 4.38
CA PRO A 13 15.45 -41.01 5.77
C PRO A 13 15.58 -42.43 6.36
N ASP A 14 14.72 -43.34 5.93
CA ASP A 14 14.64 -44.75 6.31
C ASP A 14 15.35 -45.70 5.33
N GLY A 15 16.06 -45.15 4.33
CA GLY A 15 16.81 -45.93 3.35
C GLY A 15 17.92 -46.77 3.99
N ASP A 16 18.19 -47.94 3.39
CA ASP A 16 19.20 -48.91 3.86
C ASP A 16 20.51 -48.86 3.04
N SER A 17 20.82 -47.68 2.46
CA SER A 17 22.07 -47.47 1.71
C SER A 17 23.17 -46.87 2.58
N VAL A 18 24.44 -47.05 2.18
CA VAL A 18 25.58 -46.40 2.82
C VAL A 18 25.43 -44.87 2.78
N VAL A 19 24.89 -44.34 1.67
CA VAL A 19 24.60 -42.90 1.53
C VAL A 19 23.54 -42.46 2.56
N ALA A 20 22.47 -43.22 2.74
CA ALA A 20 21.43 -42.93 3.74
C ALA A 20 21.98 -43.01 5.18
N GLU A 21 22.90 -43.93 5.47
CA GLU A 21 23.60 -44.00 6.75
C GLU A 21 24.47 -42.75 6.99
N GLN A 22 25.25 -42.32 6.00
CA GLN A 22 26.06 -41.10 6.12
C GLN A 22 25.20 -39.84 6.26
N LEU A 23 24.11 -39.73 5.51
CA LEU A 23 23.14 -38.65 5.65
C LEU A 23 22.51 -38.61 7.04
N ARG A 24 22.12 -39.77 7.62
CA ARG A 24 21.63 -39.83 9.01
C ARG A 24 22.66 -39.31 10.01
N ARG A 25 23.93 -39.70 9.85
CA ARG A 25 25.03 -39.20 10.70
C ARG A 25 25.24 -37.70 10.53
N LEU A 26 25.20 -37.21 9.30
CA LEU A 26 25.32 -35.78 8.99
C LEU A 26 24.17 -34.97 9.60
N CYS A 27 22.93 -35.43 9.43
CA CYS A 27 21.75 -34.80 10.03
C CYS A 27 21.86 -34.76 11.56
N ALA A 28 22.29 -35.85 12.20
CA ALA A 28 22.51 -35.89 13.65
C ALA A 28 23.64 -34.93 14.09
N ALA A 29 24.72 -34.81 13.31
CA ALA A 29 25.80 -33.87 13.59
C ALA A 29 25.35 -32.41 13.44
N LEU A 30 24.52 -32.09 12.44
CA LEU A 30 23.89 -30.77 12.28
C LEU A 30 22.97 -30.43 13.46
N GLU A 31 22.17 -31.39 13.93
CA GLU A 31 21.35 -31.24 15.15
C GLU A 31 22.22 -31.03 16.40
N GLY A 32 23.39 -31.68 16.46
CA GLY A 32 24.40 -31.45 17.50
C GLY A 32 24.92 -30.00 17.53
N HIS A 33 24.90 -29.29 16.39
CA HIS A 33 25.18 -27.85 16.29
C HIS A 33 23.97 -26.96 16.64
N GLY A 34 22.85 -27.53 17.11
CA GLY A 34 21.62 -26.80 17.44
C GLY A 34 20.80 -26.36 16.24
N LEU A 35 21.04 -26.97 15.07
CA LEU A 35 20.29 -26.71 13.84
C LEU A 35 19.11 -27.67 13.73
N HIS A 36 17.99 -27.17 13.21
CA HIS A 36 16.85 -28.01 12.88
C HIS A 36 17.02 -28.57 11.46
N VAL A 37 16.90 -29.88 11.27
CA VAL A 37 17.05 -30.48 9.94
C VAL A 37 15.69 -30.84 9.33
N ARG A 38 15.49 -30.46 8.07
CA ARG A 38 14.35 -30.87 7.25
C ARG A 38 14.86 -31.71 6.09
N TRP A 39 14.88 -33.04 6.28
CA TRP A 39 15.25 -33.99 5.23
C TRP A 39 14.03 -34.36 4.39
N THR A 40 14.12 -34.13 3.09
CA THR A 40 13.17 -34.54 2.07
C THR A 40 13.86 -35.32 0.94
N HIS A 41 13.15 -36.31 0.40
CA HIS A 41 13.57 -37.09 -0.77
C HIS A 41 12.72 -36.84 -2.01
N ARG A 42 11.88 -35.81 -1.97
CA ARG A 42 11.01 -35.42 -3.08
C ARG A 42 11.20 -33.95 -3.39
N ALA A 43 11.50 -33.62 -4.65
CA ALA A 43 11.65 -32.23 -5.09
C ALA A 43 10.40 -31.39 -4.77
N ALA A 44 9.19 -31.95 -4.90
CA ALA A 44 7.95 -31.25 -4.57
C ALA A 44 7.88 -30.83 -3.09
N ASP A 45 8.34 -31.67 -2.17
CA ASP A 45 8.41 -31.38 -0.74
C ASP A 45 9.51 -30.36 -0.45
N ALA A 46 10.67 -30.46 -1.13
CA ALA A 46 11.74 -29.47 -1.02
C ALA A 46 11.26 -28.08 -1.46
N LEU A 47 10.56 -27.99 -2.60
CA LEU A 47 9.93 -26.76 -3.07
C LEU A 47 8.88 -26.25 -2.09
N ALA A 48 8.12 -27.13 -1.41
CA ALA A 48 7.18 -26.71 -0.37
C ALA A 48 7.89 -26.11 0.85
N VAL A 49 9.01 -26.70 1.30
CA VAL A 49 9.84 -26.13 2.37
C VAL A 49 10.42 -24.79 1.95
N VAL A 50 11.05 -24.70 0.77
CA VAL A 50 11.61 -23.47 0.22
C VAL A 50 10.57 -22.37 0.08
N ARG A 51 9.29 -22.70 -0.11
CA ARG A 51 8.19 -21.71 -0.16
C ARG A 51 7.58 -21.35 1.19
N SER A 52 7.65 -22.22 2.20
CA SER A 52 6.92 -22.04 3.47
C SER A 52 7.82 -21.67 4.65
N ASP A 53 9.07 -22.13 4.68
CA ASP A 53 9.97 -21.93 5.82
C ASP A 53 10.89 -20.73 5.58
N ALA A 54 10.66 -19.64 6.30
CA ALA A 54 11.51 -18.45 6.25
C ALA A 54 12.78 -18.58 7.13
N MET A 55 12.88 -19.64 7.94
CA MET A 55 14.01 -19.89 8.86
C MET A 55 15.12 -20.71 8.22
N LEU A 56 15.05 -20.98 6.91
CA LEU A 56 16.12 -21.63 6.16
C LEU A 56 17.42 -20.83 6.28
N ALA A 57 18.47 -21.49 6.76
CA ALA A 57 19.79 -20.91 6.95
C ALA A 57 20.86 -21.55 6.05
N ALA A 58 20.59 -22.75 5.51
CA ALA A 58 21.34 -23.36 4.41
C ALA A 58 20.50 -24.46 3.73
N ALA A 59 20.93 -24.90 2.56
CA ALA A 59 20.37 -26.06 1.88
C ALA A 59 21.48 -27.01 1.40
N LEU A 60 21.27 -28.31 1.59
CA LEU A 60 22.03 -29.39 0.98
C LEU A 60 21.15 -30.00 -0.11
N VAL A 61 21.59 -29.93 -1.36
CA VAL A 61 20.79 -30.37 -2.51
C VAL A 61 21.55 -31.44 -3.27
N GLY A 62 20.95 -32.62 -3.43
CA GLY A 62 21.51 -33.72 -4.22
C GLY A 62 21.68 -33.32 -5.68
N TRP A 63 22.84 -33.55 -6.27
CA TRP A 63 23.07 -33.33 -7.71
C TRP A 63 22.70 -34.59 -8.52
N GLY A 64 22.09 -34.40 -9.68
CA GLY A 64 21.65 -35.50 -10.57
C GLY A 64 20.23 -36.01 -10.32
N ALA A 65 19.58 -35.55 -9.23
CA ALA A 65 18.20 -35.87 -8.88
C ALA A 65 17.18 -35.14 -9.76
N ALA A 66 16.04 -35.77 -10.04
CA ALA A 66 14.94 -35.12 -10.77
C ALA A 66 14.38 -33.93 -9.97
N GLY A 67 14.34 -32.73 -10.58
CA GLY A 67 13.86 -31.50 -9.95
C GLY A 67 14.91 -30.74 -9.12
N THR A 68 16.18 -31.15 -9.15
CA THR A 68 17.30 -30.43 -8.51
C THR A 68 17.35 -28.96 -8.95
N GLU A 69 17.32 -28.73 -10.26
CA GLU A 69 17.38 -27.37 -10.83
C GLU A 69 16.18 -26.51 -10.39
N ASP A 70 14.99 -27.10 -10.27
CA ASP A 70 13.80 -26.40 -9.78
C ASP A 70 13.97 -25.94 -8.33
N VAL A 71 14.55 -26.79 -7.47
CA VAL A 71 14.82 -26.46 -6.07
C VAL A 71 15.86 -25.33 -5.97
N LEU A 72 16.95 -25.42 -6.74
CA LEU A 72 17.99 -24.38 -6.77
C LEU A 72 17.44 -23.05 -7.28
N THR A 73 16.63 -23.08 -8.34
CA THR A 73 15.94 -21.91 -8.88
C THR A 73 15.00 -21.30 -7.85
N ALA A 74 14.22 -22.11 -7.14
CA ALA A 74 13.32 -21.64 -6.10
C ALA A 74 14.06 -21.02 -4.90
N VAL A 75 15.22 -21.58 -4.52
CA VAL A 75 16.07 -21.02 -3.46
C VAL A 75 16.62 -19.65 -3.90
N GLY A 76 17.23 -19.58 -5.08
CA GLY A 76 17.77 -18.33 -5.62
C GLY A 76 16.70 -17.26 -5.88
N GLY A 77 15.48 -17.68 -6.19
CA GLY A 77 14.33 -16.80 -6.41
C GLY A 77 13.67 -16.27 -5.14
N ARG A 78 13.97 -16.80 -3.95
CA ARG A 78 13.40 -16.34 -2.68
C ARG A 78 14.43 -15.74 -1.73
N PHE A 79 15.58 -16.38 -1.59
CA PHE A 79 16.57 -16.03 -0.57
C PHE A 79 17.75 -15.31 -1.18
N HIS A 80 18.11 -14.16 -0.61
CA HIS A 80 19.31 -13.46 -1.01
C HIS A 80 20.56 -14.18 -0.45
N ARG A 81 21.29 -14.89 -1.32
CA ARG A 81 22.56 -15.58 -0.99
C ARG A 81 22.45 -16.59 0.15
N LEU A 82 21.43 -17.47 0.12
CA LEU A 82 21.37 -18.62 1.02
C LEU A 82 22.55 -19.56 0.72
N PRO A 83 23.29 -20.05 1.74
CA PRO A 83 24.30 -21.09 1.54
C PRO A 83 23.68 -22.36 0.96
N VAL A 84 24.11 -22.75 -0.24
CA VAL A 84 23.68 -24.01 -0.87
C VAL A 84 24.89 -24.92 -1.11
N PHE A 85 24.80 -26.17 -0.65
CA PHE A 85 25.83 -27.18 -0.84
C PHE A 85 25.30 -28.28 -1.76
N LEU A 86 26.03 -28.60 -2.83
CA LEU A 86 25.69 -29.75 -3.66
C LEU A 86 26.19 -31.04 -3.03
N VAL A 87 25.27 -31.97 -2.83
CA VAL A 87 25.56 -33.31 -2.31
C VAL A 87 25.78 -34.25 -3.48
N THR A 88 26.92 -34.92 -3.52
CA THR A 88 27.27 -35.89 -4.57
C THR A 88 27.82 -37.18 -3.96
N ALA A 89 27.48 -38.31 -4.58
CA ALA A 89 28.04 -39.63 -4.29
C ALA A 89 29.15 -40.02 -5.30
N GLU A 90 29.27 -39.32 -6.44
CA GLU A 90 30.31 -39.53 -7.45
C GLU A 90 31.51 -38.59 -7.25
N GLN A 91 32.70 -39.01 -7.71
CA GLN A 91 33.95 -38.24 -7.60
C GLN A 91 33.97 -36.95 -8.44
N GLU A 92 33.13 -36.85 -9.49
CA GLU A 92 32.97 -35.63 -10.29
C GLU A 92 31.49 -35.41 -10.62
N ALA A 93 30.95 -34.25 -10.21
CA ALA A 93 29.67 -33.78 -10.74
C ALA A 93 29.85 -33.37 -12.21
N ARG A 94 29.63 -34.31 -13.14
CA ARG A 94 29.70 -34.01 -14.58
C ARG A 94 28.54 -33.10 -14.98
N ASP A 95 28.82 -32.19 -15.91
CA ASP A 95 27.83 -31.33 -16.58
C ASP A 95 27.04 -30.36 -15.68
N VAL A 96 27.62 -29.87 -14.58
CA VAL A 96 27.02 -28.78 -13.78
C VAL A 96 26.96 -27.49 -14.60
N PRO A 97 25.77 -26.90 -14.84
CA PRO A 97 25.65 -25.64 -15.58
C PRO A 97 26.31 -24.45 -14.86
N LEU A 98 26.77 -23.45 -15.61
CA LEU A 98 27.43 -22.26 -15.05
C LEU A 98 26.58 -21.55 -13.98
N TRP A 99 25.27 -21.42 -14.22
CA TRP A 99 24.36 -20.74 -13.29
C TRP A 99 24.27 -21.46 -11.93
N VAL A 100 24.50 -22.77 -11.88
CA VAL A 100 24.52 -23.52 -10.62
C VAL A 100 25.74 -23.12 -9.77
N TYR A 101 26.90 -22.89 -10.40
CA TYR A 101 28.09 -22.36 -9.71
C TYR A 101 27.86 -20.96 -9.12
N GLU A 102 26.93 -20.17 -9.68
CA GLU A 102 26.55 -18.86 -9.15
C GLU A 102 25.61 -18.95 -7.95
N VAL A 103 24.93 -20.08 -7.77
CA VAL A 103 23.98 -20.33 -6.66
C VAL A 103 24.65 -21.06 -5.49
N ILE A 104 25.56 -21.99 -5.76
CA ILE A 104 26.12 -22.87 -4.74
C ILE A 104 27.33 -22.23 -4.05
N GLN A 105 27.51 -22.58 -2.77
CA GLN A 105 28.67 -22.21 -1.96
C GLN A 105 29.75 -23.31 -1.99
N GLY A 106 29.38 -24.57 -2.27
CA GLY A 106 30.37 -25.63 -2.41
C GLY A 106 29.78 -27.03 -2.56
N TYR A 107 30.67 -28.03 -2.54
CA TYR A 107 30.34 -29.45 -2.67
C TYR A 107 30.49 -30.20 -1.35
N VAL A 108 29.69 -31.25 -1.21
CA VAL A 108 29.69 -32.25 -0.13
C VAL A 108 29.81 -33.63 -0.77
N PHE A 109 30.96 -34.27 -0.57
CA PHE A 109 31.25 -35.63 -1.01
C PHE A 109 31.00 -36.60 0.15
N LEU A 110 29.78 -37.13 0.27
CA LEU A 110 29.34 -37.87 1.45
C LEU A 110 30.17 -39.12 1.78
N LEU A 111 30.80 -39.72 0.78
CA LEU A 111 31.56 -40.96 0.93
C LEU A 111 33.07 -40.72 1.11
N GLU A 112 33.54 -39.48 0.93
CA GLU A 112 34.96 -39.13 1.02
C GLU A 112 35.30 -38.26 2.25
N ASP A 113 34.29 -37.73 2.93
CA ASP A 113 34.44 -36.80 4.05
C ASP A 113 33.66 -37.27 5.28
N THR A 114 34.02 -36.75 6.45
CA THR A 114 33.38 -37.10 7.71
C THR A 114 32.11 -36.28 7.95
N PRO A 115 31.01 -36.89 8.44
CA PRO A 115 29.78 -36.16 8.74
C PRO A 115 29.98 -34.95 9.67
N ASP A 116 30.85 -35.05 10.67
CA ASP A 116 31.12 -33.96 11.62
C ASP A 116 31.80 -32.76 10.95
N PHE A 117 32.76 -33.00 10.05
CA PHE A 117 33.43 -31.92 9.33
C PHE A 117 32.47 -31.21 8.35
N ILE A 118 31.67 -31.98 7.61
CA ILE A 118 30.62 -31.43 6.74
C ILE A 118 29.63 -30.60 7.57
N ALA A 119 29.14 -31.14 8.68
CA ALA A 119 28.21 -30.45 9.57
C ALA A 119 28.79 -29.14 10.10
N GLY A 120 30.06 -29.14 10.52
CA GLY A 120 30.75 -27.94 10.97
C GLY A 120 30.84 -26.85 9.88
N ARG A 121 31.13 -27.24 8.63
CA ARG A 121 31.15 -26.31 7.48
C ARG A 121 29.78 -25.69 7.22
N VAL A 122 28.72 -26.52 7.19
CA VAL A 122 27.34 -26.07 6.98
C VAL A 122 26.88 -25.18 8.14
N ALA A 123 27.17 -25.56 9.38
CA ALA A 123 26.82 -24.79 10.57
C ALA A 123 27.49 -23.42 10.60
N HIS A 124 28.77 -23.35 10.21
CA HIS A 124 29.48 -22.10 10.07
C HIS A 124 28.84 -21.20 8.99
N ALA A 125 28.58 -21.73 7.80
CA ALA A 125 27.92 -20.98 6.73
C ALA A 125 26.51 -20.49 7.14
N ALA A 126 25.74 -21.32 7.84
CA ALA A 126 24.43 -20.95 8.38
C ALA A 126 24.51 -19.83 9.44
N GLN A 127 25.54 -19.82 10.28
CA GLN A 127 25.80 -18.74 11.23
C GLN A 127 26.16 -17.44 10.50
N GLU A 128 27.11 -17.48 9.56
CA GLU A 128 27.52 -16.31 8.77
C GLU A 128 26.34 -15.72 7.99
N TYR A 129 25.48 -16.58 7.42
CA TYR A 129 24.26 -16.15 6.75
C TYR A 129 23.34 -15.39 7.71
N ALA A 130 23.07 -15.96 8.89
CA ALA A 130 22.19 -15.36 9.88
C ALA A 130 22.67 -14.00 10.40
N GLU A 131 24.00 -13.78 10.47
CA GLU A 131 24.58 -12.48 10.81
C GLU A 131 24.47 -11.49 9.64
N ARG A 132 24.75 -11.95 8.41
CA ARG A 132 24.76 -11.10 7.21
C ARG A 132 23.39 -10.58 6.79
N ILE A 133 22.30 -11.31 7.06
CA ILE A 133 20.95 -10.89 6.65
C ILE A 133 20.36 -9.76 7.50
N LEU A 134 20.95 -9.47 8.66
CA LEU A 134 20.47 -8.41 9.52
C LEU A 134 20.87 -7.05 8.92
N PRO A 135 19.90 -6.11 8.76
CA PRO A 135 20.23 -4.81 8.23
C PRO A 135 20.88 -3.91 9.30
N PRO A 136 21.56 -2.82 8.89
CA PRO A 136 22.56 -2.14 9.72
C PRO A 136 22.07 -1.67 11.09
N PHE A 137 20.88 -1.06 11.15
CA PHE A 137 20.34 -0.53 12.39
C PHE A 137 19.76 -1.64 13.27
N PHE A 138 19.02 -2.59 12.68
CA PHE A 138 18.46 -3.70 13.45
C PHE A 138 19.57 -4.59 14.04
N GLU A 139 20.63 -4.85 13.28
CA GLU A 139 21.82 -5.56 13.77
C GLU A 139 22.46 -4.84 14.96
N ALA A 140 22.68 -3.53 14.85
CA ALA A 140 23.27 -2.74 15.93
C ALA A 140 22.38 -2.73 17.18
N LEU A 141 21.06 -2.61 17.00
CA LEU A 141 20.07 -2.65 18.08
C LEU A 141 20.04 -4.01 18.79
N GLN A 142 20.10 -5.11 18.03
CA GLN A 142 20.14 -6.46 18.58
C GLN A 142 21.44 -6.70 19.39
N ARG A 143 22.59 -6.32 18.83
CA ARG A 143 23.89 -6.43 19.50
C ARG A 143 23.95 -5.61 20.80
N LEU A 144 23.27 -4.47 20.84
CA LEU A 144 23.16 -3.66 22.05
C LEU A 144 22.29 -4.34 23.11
N ASP A 145 21.13 -4.86 22.72
CA ASP A 145 20.22 -5.56 23.64
C ASP A 145 20.91 -6.76 24.29
N ASP A 146 21.64 -7.54 23.50
CA ASP A 146 22.40 -8.72 23.93
C ASP A 146 23.49 -8.40 24.99
N ARG A 147 23.95 -7.15 25.11
CA ARG A 147 24.94 -6.73 26.12
C ARG A 147 24.34 -6.44 27.50
N HIS A 148 23.01 -6.44 27.66
CA HIS A 148 22.32 -6.31 28.95
C HIS A 148 22.80 -5.14 29.83
N ARG A 149 23.09 -3.98 29.23
CA ARG A 149 23.62 -2.82 29.97
C ARG A 149 22.55 -2.20 30.88
N TYR A 150 22.98 -1.75 32.06
CA TYR A 150 22.16 -0.89 32.93
C TYR A 150 22.14 0.54 32.39
N SER A 151 20.96 1.12 32.29
CA SER A 151 20.76 2.47 31.77
C SER A 151 20.57 3.47 32.90
N TRP A 152 21.24 4.63 32.78
CA TRP A 152 21.10 5.79 33.69
C TRP A 152 20.62 7.04 32.93
N HIS A 153 19.91 6.83 31.82
CA HIS A 153 19.46 7.86 30.89
C HIS A 153 17.99 7.61 30.51
N THR A 154 17.39 8.52 29.72
CA THR A 154 16.04 8.36 29.19
C THR A 154 15.94 7.21 28.18
N PRO A 155 14.76 6.57 28.05
CA PRO A 155 13.50 6.86 28.76
C PRO A 155 13.45 6.38 30.21
N ALA A 156 12.59 7.02 31.03
CA ALA A 156 12.52 6.78 32.48
C ALA A 156 12.05 5.37 32.88
N HIS A 157 11.43 4.61 31.97
CA HIS A 157 11.08 3.22 32.25
C HIS A 157 12.31 2.30 32.33
N ALA A 158 13.47 2.73 31.85
CA ALA A 158 14.76 2.04 31.94
C ALA A 158 14.66 0.57 31.51
N GLY A 159 14.28 0.33 30.25
CA GLY A 159 14.08 -1.04 29.75
C GLY A 159 12.80 -1.72 30.26
N GLY A 160 11.90 -0.97 30.90
CA GLY A 160 10.61 -1.46 31.39
C GLY A 160 10.56 -1.71 32.91
N VAL A 161 11.69 -1.57 33.61
CA VAL A 161 11.82 -1.75 35.06
C VAL A 161 10.84 -0.89 35.86
N ALA A 162 10.55 0.35 35.42
CA ALA A 162 9.58 1.19 36.13
C ALA A 162 8.16 0.60 36.13
N PHE A 163 7.76 -0.10 35.05
CA PHE A 163 6.45 -0.72 34.94
C PHE A 163 6.26 -1.86 35.96
N LEU A 164 7.34 -2.56 36.32
CA LEU A 164 7.32 -3.63 37.34
C LEU A 164 6.97 -3.14 38.75
N LYS A 165 6.95 -1.82 38.97
CA LYS A 165 6.71 -1.21 40.30
C LYS A 165 5.23 -0.99 40.63
N SER A 166 4.30 -1.32 39.72
CA SER A 166 2.85 -1.26 39.99
C SER A 166 2.10 -2.42 39.32
N PRO A 167 0.95 -2.87 39.86
CA PRO A 167 0.16 -3.94 39.24
C PRO A 167 -0.29 -3.62 37.81
N VAL A 168 -0.71 -2.37 37.55
CA VAL A 168 -1.12 -1.94 36.20
C VAL A 168 0.07 -1.88 35.24
N GLY A 169 1.24 -1.43 35.72
CA GLY A 169 2.47 -1.44 34.93
C GLY A 169 2.94 -2.87 34.65
N ARG A 170 2.82 -3.79 35.60
CA ARG A 170 3.18 -5.19 35.41
C ARG A 170 2.34 -5.84 34.31
N ALA A 171 1.02 -5.60 34.32
CA ALA A 171 0.14 -6.06 33.25
C ALA A 171 0.56 -5.51 31.88
N PHE A 172 0.95 -4.24 31.80
CA PHE A 172 1.48 -3.63 30.56
C PHE A 172 2.80 -4.27 30.11
N PHE A 173 3.73 -4.49 31.04
CA PHE A 173 5.02 -5.13 30.76
C PHE A 173 4.85 -6.56 30.26
N ASP A 174 4.00 -7.36 30.91
CA ASP A 174 3.75 -8.74 30.52
C ASP A 174 3.02 -8.83 29.17
N TYR A 175 2.17 -7.85 28.84
CA TYR A 175 1.47 -7.79 27.56
C TYR A 175 2.41 -7.48 26.37
N TYR A 176 3.27 -6.46 26.50
CA TYR A 176 4.16 -6.03 25.41
C TYR A 176 5.49 -6.80 25.37
N GLY A 177 5.96 -7.28 26.52
CA GLY A 177 7.22 -7.99 26.66
C GLY A 177 8.44 -7.08 26.81
N GLU A 178 9.45 -7.62 27.48
CA GLU A 178 10.65 -6.87 27.88
C GLU A 178 11.47 -6.34 26.69
N ARG A 179 11.61 -7.13 25.61
CA ARG A 179 12.49 -6.76 24.47
C ARG A 179 12.05 -5.48 23.78
N LEU A 180 10.75 -5.26 23.62
CA LEU A 180 10.23 -4.00 23.07
C LEU A 180 10.65 -2.81 23.95
N LEU A 181 10.53 -2.97 25.27
CA LEU A 181 10.82 -1.92 26.23
C LEU A 181 12.34 -1.68 26.41
N ARG A 182 13.17 -2.71 26.23
CA ARG A 182 14.64 -2.60 26.25
C ARG A 182 15.20 -1.90 25.02
N THR A 183 14.50 -2.00 23.90
CA THR A 183 14.88 -1.36 22.65
C THR A 183 14.31 0.03 22.48
N ASP A 184 13.40 0.48 23.36
CA ASP A 184 12.98 1.88 23.48
C ASP A 184 14.08 2.70 24.19
N LEU A 185 14.92 3.32 23.37
CA LEU A 185 16.16 3.99 23.76
C LEU A 185 16.17 5.45 23.28
N SER A 186 17.20 6.18 23.69
CA SER A 186 17.42 7.57 23.26
C SER A 186 18.81 7.75 22.67
N ILE A 187 19.04 8.95 22.13
CA ILE A 187 20.35 9.41 21.62
C ILE A 187 21.49 9.31 22.66
N SER A 188 21.16 9.08 23.94
CA SER A 188 22.14 8.79 25.00
C SER A 188 22.95 7.51 24.76
N VAL A 189 22.55 6.68 23.78
CA VAL A 189 23.29 5.51 23.33
C VAL A 189 24.08 5.86 22.04
N PRO A 190 25.33 6.36 22.15
CA PRO A 190 26.05 6.92 21.01
C PRO A 190 26.40 5.88 19.94
N GLU A 191 26.49 4.60 20.30
CA GLU A 191 26.81 3.51 19.36
C GLU A 191 25.71 3.27 18.30
N LEU A 192 24.49 3.82 18.49
CA LEU A 192 23.41 3.76 17.51
C LEU A 192 23.32 4.99 16.60
N GLY A 193 24.15 6.01 16.82
CA GLY A 193 24.10 7.27 16.09
C GLY A 193 22.88 8.12 16.44
N SER A 194 22.50 9.00 15.53
CA SER A 194 21.39 9.93 15.71
C SER A 194 20.45 9.91 14.50
N PRO A 195 19.13 9.71 14.71
CA PRO A 195 18.14 9.76 13.63
C PRO A 195 17.92 11.16 13.08
N LEU A 196 18.19 12.20 13.88
CA LEU A 196 18.04 13.59 13.47
C LEU A 196 19.27 14.13 12.72
N ASP A 197 20.43 13.52 12.95
CA ASP A 197 21.68 13.87 12.26
C ASP A 197 22.02 12.88 11.13
N HIS A 198 21.21 11.84 10.92
CA HIS A 198 21.42 10.81 9.90
C HIS A 198 22.79 10.11 10.01
N THR A 199 23.23 9.82 11.24
CA THR A 199 24.57 9.29 11.54
C THR A 199 24.56 7.86 12.10
N GLY A 200 25.72 7.22 12.09
CA GLY A 200 25.90 5.86 12.63
C GLY A 200 25.04 4.82 11.90
N PRO A 201 24.67 3.73 12.60
CA PRO A 201 23.83 2.67 12.05
C PRO A 201 22.50 3.14 11.45
N ILE A 202 21.91 4.22 11.98
CA ILE A 202 20.67 4.79 11.41
C ILE A 202 20.94 5.39 10.03
N GLY A 203 22.00 6.19 9.88
CA GLY A 203 22.40 6.73 8.58
C GLY A 203 22.80 5.63 7.58
N ASP A 204 23.42 4.53 8.06
CA ASP A 204 23.72 3.36 7.23
C ASP A 204 22.44 2.67 6.74
N ALA A 205 21.44 2.52 7.61
CA ALA A 205 20.12 1.97 7.26
C ALA A 205 19.40 2.84 6.22
N GLU A 206 19.43 4.17 6.36
CA GLU A 206 18.87 5.10 5.38
C GLU A 206 19.57 5.01 4.01
N ARG A 207 20.91 4.92 3.99
CA ARG A 207 21.68 4.70 2.76
C ARG A 207 21.36 3.35 2.12
N ASN A 208 21.24 2.30 2.93
CA ASN A 208 20.87 0.97 2.46
C ASN A 208 19.46 0.97 1.85
N ALA A 209 18.50 1.61 2.52
CA ALA A 209 17.15 1.78 1.99
C ALA A 209 17.15 2.61 0.69
N ALA A 210 17.96 3.68 0.58
CA ALA A 210 18.10 4.43 -0.67
C ALA A 210 18.60 3.55 -1.83
N ARG A 211 19.61 2.69 -1.59
CA ARG A 211 20.06 1.69 -2.58
C ARG A 211 18.93 0.77 -3.01
N ILE A 212 18.21 0.19 -2.04
CA ILE A 212 17.15 -0.80 -2.28
C ILE A 212 15.98 -0.17 -3.06
N PHE A 213 15.52 1.01 -2.64
CA PHE A 213 14.41 1.73 -3.24
C PHE A 213 14.80 2.56 -4.48
N GLY A 214 16.08 2.57 -4.84
CA GLY A 214 16.58 3.31 -6.00
C GLY A 214 16.41 4.82 -5.86
N ALA A 215 16.57 5.34 -4.65
CA ALA A 215 16.60 6.76 -4.36
C ALA A 215 18.04 7.26 -4.29
N GLU A 216 18.25 8.57 -4.43
CA GLU A 216 19.53 9.20 -4.13
C GLU A 216 19.72 9.33 -2.60
N ARG A 217 18.64 9.73 -1.91
CA ARG A 217 18.54 9.74 -0.45
C ARG A 217 17.20 9.19 0.00
N THR A 218 17.22 8.54 1.15
CA THR A 218 16.02 8.10 1.87
C THR A 218 16.11 8.62 3.29
N PHE A 219 14.98 9.11 3.82
CA PHE A 219 14.83 9.54 5.21
C PHE A 219 13.82 8.64 5.91
N PHE A 220 14.12 8.22 7.12
CA PHE A 220 13.19 7.47 7.96
C PHE A 220 12.30 8.41 8.77
N VAL A 221 10.99 8.31 8.57
CA VAL A 221 9.98 9.16 9.22
C VAL A 221 9.15 8.30 10.17
N VAL A 222 9.16 8.65 11.46
CA VAL A 222 8.47 7.89 12.52
C VAL A 222 7.11 8.47 12.93
N ASN A 223 6.55 9.38 12.13
CA ASN A 223 5.23 9.99 12.35
C ASN A 223 4.34 9.93 11.09
N GLY A 224 4.49 8.85 10.34
CA GLY A 224 3.70 8.46 9.18
C GLY A 224 3.95 9.29 7.93
N ASN A 225 3.36 8.85 6.81
CA ASN A 225 3.46 9.58 5.54
C ASN A 225 2.83 10.97 5.60
N SER A 226 1.88 11.16 6.53
CA SER A 226 1.35 12.48 6.87
C SER A 226 2.43 13.49 7.22
N THR A 227 3.51 13.07 7.86
CA THR A 227 4.66 13.91 8.20
C THR A 227 5.66 13.98 7.06
N ALA A 228 5.92 12.87 6.36
CA ALA A 228 6.76 12.87 5.16
C ALA A 228 6.27 13.88 4.11
N ASN A 229 4.96 13.88 3.82
CA ASN A 229 4.30 14.87 2.96
C ASN A 229 4.54 16.31 3.41
N ARG A 230 4.46 16.58 4.72
CA ARG A 230 4.71 17.92 5.30
C ARG A 230 6.16 18.34 5.14
N ILE A 231 7.11 17.43 5.35
CA ILE A 231 8.54 17.70 5.18
C ILE A 231 8.83 18.08 3.73
N VAL A 232 8.39 17.25 2.77
CA VAL A 232 8.58 17.53 1.33
C VAL A 232 7.96 18.87 0.96
N GLY A 233 6.68 19.06 1.28
CA GLY A 233 5.95 20.26 0.89
C GLY A 233 6.49 21.53 1.54
N HIS A 234 6.81 21.50 2.84
CA HIS A 234 7.35 22.66 3.55
C HIS A 234 8.75 23.05 3.03
N HIS A 235 9.52 22.09 2.53
CA HIS A 235 10.80 22.35 1.88
C HIS A 235 10.63 22.87 0.44
N ALA A 236 9.67 22.31 -0.30
CA ALA A 236 9.58 22.46 -1.74
C ALA A 236 8.80 23.70 -2.22
N VAL A 237 7.95 24.29 -1.38
CA VAL A 237 7.15 25.48 -1.73
C VAL A 237 7.20 26.53 -0.63
N ALA A 238 7.54 27.76 -1.01
CA ALA A 238 7.56 28.91 -0.12
C ALA A 238 6.17 29.57 -0.01
N ARG A 239 6.05 30.46 0.97
CA ARG A 239 4.83 31.25 1.17
C ARG A 239 4.47 32.04 -0.07
N ASP A 240 3.17 32.07 -0.40
CA ASP A 240 2.61 32.76 -1.55
C ASP A 240 3.07 32.25 -2.93
N GLU A 241 3.85 31.16 -3.01
CA GLU A 241 4.12 30.48 -4.29
C GLU A 241 2.94 29.61 -4.72
N LEU A 242 2.79 29.43 -6.04
CA LEU A 242 1.77 28.56 -6.61
C LEU A 242 2.18 27.09 -6.51
N ALA A 243 1.25 26.22 -6.14
CA ALA A 243 1.43 24.78 -6.07
C ALA A 243 0.35 24.06 -6.88
N LEU A 244 0.76 23.13 -7.76
CA LEU A 244 -0.17 22.23 -8.43
C LEU A 244 -0.48 21.06 -7.50
N VAL A 245 -1.76 20.83 -7.22
CA VAL A 245 -2.16 19.84 -6.23
C VAL A 245 -3.20 18.92 -6.84
N ASP A 246 -2.94 17.61 -6.86
CA ASP A 246 -3.98 16.63 -7.16
C ASP A 246 -5.20 16.85 -6.26
N ARG A 247 -6.38 17.01 -6.84
CA ARG A 247 -7.62 17.19 -6.07
C ARG A 247 -7.92 15.94 -5.23
N ASN A 248 -7.48 14.77 -5.68
CA ASN A 248 -7.44 13.54 -4.91
C ASN A 248 -6.20 13.48 -4.00
N CYS A 249 -6.03 14.49 -3.14
CA CYS A 249 -4.93 14.54 -2.19
C CYS A 249 -5.35 14.08 -0.79
N HIS A 250 -4.41 13.43 -0.10
CA HIS A 250 -4.55 13.13 1.32
C HIS A 250 -4.61 14.41 2.17
N LYS A 251 -5.29 14.35 3.33
CA LYS A 251 -5.42 15.48 4.27
C LYS A 251 -4.07 16.12 4.67
N SER A 252 -2.98 15.35 4.68
CA SER A 252 -1.66 15.90 4.95
C SER A 252 -1.13 16.87 3.89
N VAL A 253 -1.54 16.72 2.63
CA VAL A 253 -1.19 17.67 1.56
C VAL A 253 -1.90 19.00 1.80
N GLN A 254 -3.14 18.98 2.30
CA GLN A 254 -3.79 20.21 2.75
C GLN A 254 -3.06 20.83 3.95
N HIS A 255 -2.54 20.03 4.89
CA HIS A 255 -1.70 20.56 5.97
C HIS A 255 -0.42 21.22 5.43
N VAL A 256 0.18 20.68 4.35
CA VAL A 256 1.30 21.36 3.65
C VAL A 256 0.86 22.76 3.25
N LEU A 257 -0.26 22.90 2.55
CA LEU A 257 -0.75 24.21 2.06
C LEU A 257 -0.99 25.20 3.20
N ALA A 258 -1.54 24.72 4.32
CA ALA A 258 -1.79 25.55 5.50
C ALA A 258 -0.49 25.99 6.21
N ILE A 259 0.52 25.12 6.28
CA ILE A 259 1.78 25.39 6.97
C ILE A 259 2.72 26.24 6.11
N SER A 260 2.87 25.92 4.81
CA SER A 260 3.75 26.65 3.91
C SER A 260 3.17 28.01 3.50
N GLY A 261 1.84 28.15 3.52
CA GLY A 261 1.18 29.33 2.94
C GLY A 261 1.19 29.35 1.42
N ALA A 262 1.34 28.18 0.79
CA ALA A 262 1.26 28.02 -0.65
C ALA A 262 -0.15 28.32 -1.17
N ARG A 263 -0.22 28.73 -2.44
CA ARG A 263 -1.44 29.04 -3.17
C ARG A 263 -1.80 27.88 -4.09
N PRO A 264 -2.76 27.01 -3.71
CA PRO A 264 -3.04 25.79 -4.47
C PRO A 264 -3.80 26.08 -5.76
N VAL A 265 -3.46 25.32 -6.79
CA VAL A 265 -4.19 25.20 -8.05
C VAL A 265 -4.42 23.72 -8.29
N TYR A 266 -5.68 23.30 -8.35
CA TYR A 266 -6.01 21.87 -8.32
C TYR A 266 -5.97 21.22 -9.71
N LEU A 267 -5.43 20.00 -9.75
CA LEU A 267 -5.50 19.09 -10.89
C LEU A 267 -6.66 18.12 -10.64
N VAL A 268 -7.63 18.07 -11.55
CA VAL A 268 -8.88 17.33 -11.33
C VAL A 268 -8.77 15.94 -11.97
N PRO A 269 -8.96 14.86 -11.20
CA PRO A 269 -9.02 13.50 -11.73
C PRO A 269 -10.37 13.21 -12.40
N GLU A 270 -10.36 12.25 -13.33
CA GLU A 270 -11.57 11.65 -13.90
C GLU A 270 -12.37 10.89 -12.83
N ARG A 271 -13.62 10.53 -13.18
CA ARG A 271 -14.49 9.67 -12.37
C ARG A 271 -15.27 8.72 -13.28
N ASN A 272 -15.75 7.61 -12.73
CA ASN A 272 -16.59 6.65 -13.46
C ASN A 272 -17.96 6.44 -12.79
N GLY A 273 -18.85 5.71 -13.46
CA GLY A 273 -20.20 5.41 -12.97
C GLY A 273 -20.27 4.58 -11.68
N LEU A 274 -19.16 3.96 -11.26
CA LEU A 274 -19.05 3.29 -9.96
C LEU A 274 -18.69 4.26 -8.82
N GLY A 275 -18.49 5.54 -9.11
CA GLY A 275 -18.05 6.56 -8.16
C GLY A 275 -16.57 6.47 -7.80
N LEU A 276 -15.77 5.70 -8.55
CA LEU A 276 -14.33 5.57 -8.34
C LEU A 276 -13.61 6.81 -8.89
N ALA A 277 -12.54 7.20 -8.22
CA ALA A 277 -11.67 8.27 -8.70
C ALA A 277 -10.67 7.72 -9.71
N GLY A 278 -10.71 8.28 -10.91
CA GLY A 278 -9.83 7.98 -12.02
C GLY A 278 -8.48 8.70 -11.94
N PRO A 279 -7.66 8.57 -12.99
CA PRO A 279 -6.44 9.35 -13.10
C PRO A 279 -6.75 10.79 -13.57
N ILE A 280 -5.82 11.70 -13.32
CA ILE A 280 -5.81 13.02 -13.97
C ILE A 280 -5.51 12.83 -15.47
N PRO A 281 -6.31 13.39 -16.38
CA PRO A 281 -6.06 13.31 -17.82
C PRO A 281 -4.67 13.84 -18.18
N ALA A 282 -3.92 13.14 -19.03
CA ALA A 282 -2.55 13.53 -19.37
C ALA A 282 -2.50 14.92 -20.03
N GLY A 283 -3.48 15.24 -20.89
CA GLY A 283 -3.61 16.57 -21.49
C GLY A 283 -3.73 17.71 -20.47
N SER A 284 -4.29 17.46 -19.28
CA SER A 284 -4.38 18.45 -18.20
C SER A 284 -3.06 18.74 -17.49
N LEU A 285 -2.07 17.85 -17.65
CA LEU A 285 -0.72 17.95 -17.07
C LEU A 285 0.28 18.62 -18.04
N ALA A 286 -0.08 18.74 -19.32
CA ALA A 286 0.78 19.34 -20.34
C ALA A 286 1.01 20.84 -20.09
N ALA A 287 2.17 21.34 -20.51
CA ALA A 287 2.60 22.71 -20.20
C ALA A 287 1.63 23.80 -20.64
N ALA A 288 0.98 23.65 -21.81
CA ALA A 288 -0.02 24.60 -22.27
C ALA A 288 -1.25 24.63 -21.35
N ALA A 289 -1.81 23.47 -21.00
CA ALA A 289 -2.96 23.36 -20.10
C ALA A 289 -2.64 23.87 -18.69
N VAL A 290 -1.42 23.64 -18.20
CA VAL A 290 -0.95 24.20 -16.94
C VAL A 290 -0.86 25.72 -17.02
N ALA A 291 -0.24 26.27 -18.06
CA ALA A 291 -0.12 27.72 -18.25
C ALA A 291 -1.49 28.41 -18.32
N ASP A 292 -2.44 27.85 -19.07
CA ASP A 292 -3.81 28.35 -19.18
C ASP A 292 -4.51 28.34 -17.82
N ARG A 293 -4.35 27.25 -17.06
CA ARG A 293 -4.91 27.13 -15.71
C ARG A 293 -4.34 28.16 -14.75
N LEU A 294 -3.05 28.49 -14.85
CA LEU A 294 -2.39 29.49 -13.99
C LEU A 294 -2.77 30.92 -14.37
N ALA A 295 -2.84 31.25 -15.67
CA ALA A 295 -3.02 32.63 -16.16
C ALA A 295 -4.31 33.33 -15.67
N GLY A 296 -5.39 32.57 -15.48
CA GLY A 296 -6.69 33.07 -15.01
C GLY A 296 -7.03 32.72 -13.56
N HIS A 297 -6.12 32.09 -12.81
CA HIS A 297 -6.46 31.57 -11.48
C HIS A 297 -6.63 32.70 -10.45
N PRO A 298 -7.66 32.66 -9.58
CA PRO A 298 -7.88 33.70 -8.56
C PRO A 298 -6.68 33.98 -7.64
N PHE A 299 -5.84 32.97 -7.40
CA PHE A 299 -4.62 33.14 -6.61
C PHE A 299 -3.40 33.66 -7.37
N GLY A 300 -3.44 33.79 -8.70
CA GLY A 300 -2.32 34.30 -9.49
C GLY A 300 -1.95 35.74 -9.15
N ALA A 301 -2.93 36.61 -8.87
CA ALA A 301 -2.68 38.02 -8.56
C ALA A 301 -1.94 38.26 -7.23
N GLY A 302 -2.01 37.31 -6.29
CA GLY A 302 -1.32 37.38 -5.00
C GLY A 302 -0.08 36.49 -4.92
N ALA A 303 0.29 35.82 -6.01
CA ALA A 303 1.39 34.88 -6.04
C ALA A 303 2.76 35.57 -6.13
N ALA A 304 3.78 34.96 -5.52
CA ALA A 304 5.16 35.44 -5.58
C ALA A 304 5.76 35.36 -7.01
N GLY A 305 5.19 34.54 -7.89
CA GLY A 305 5.59 34.38 -9.28
C GLY A 305 4.47 33.80 -10.14
N SER A 306 4.67 33.78 -11.45
CA SER A 306 3.67 33.30 -12.43
C SER A 306 3.69 31.78 -12.64
N GLY A 307 4.78 31.10 -12.29
CA GLY A 307 4.91 29.64 -12.39
C GLY A 307 4.64 28.93 -11.06
N ALA A 308 4.29 27.64 -11.14
CA ALA A 308 4.17 26.80 -9.96
C ALA A 308 5.53 26.22 -9.54
N ALA A 309 5.84 26.27 -8.25
CA ALA A 309 7.13 25.83 -7.69
C ALA A 309 7.18 24.32 -7.39
N TYR A 310 6.01 23.68 -7.30
CA TYR A 310 5.84 22.33 -6.79
C TYR A 310 4.55 21.72 -7.35
N ALA A 311 4.59 20.43 -7.69
CA ALA A 311 3.41 19.62 -7.97
C ALA A 311 3.38 18.37 -7.09
N VAL A 312 2.18 17.97 -6.65
CA VAL A 312 1.96 16.70 -5.94
C VAL A 312 0.85 15.88 -6.58
N ILE A 313 1.14 14.60 -6.84
CA ILE A 313 0.23 13.61 -7.43
C ILE A 313 0.13 12.40 -6.49
N THR A 314 -1.09 11.92 -6.24
CA THR A 314 -1.29 10.68 -5.47
C THR A 314 -1.11 9.48 -6.40
N ASN A 315 -0.13 8.62 -6.14
CA ASN A 315 0.17 7.47 -7.00
C ASN A 315 0.59 6.22 -6.21
N SER A 316 -0.10 5.09 -6.26
CA SER A 316 -1.39 4.88 -6.93
C SER A 316 -2.53 5.66 -6.26
N THR A 317 -3.67 5.77 -6.95
CA THR A 317 -4.92 6.12 -6.27
C THR A 317 -5.27 5.05 -5.22
N TYR A 318 -6.24 5.37 -4.35
CA TYR A 318 -6.70 4.45 -3.30
C TYR A 318 -7.20 3.12 -3.87
N ASP A 319 -7.97 3.18 -4.97
CA ASP A 319 -8.58 2.03 -5.65
C ASP A 319 -7.59 1.30 -6.60
N GLY A 320 -6.31 1.69 -6.60
CA GLY A 320 -5.25 0.98 -7.31
C GLY A 320 -4.99 1.43 -8.74
N LEU A 321 -5.31 2.68 -9.10
CA LEU A 321 -4.92 3.21 -10.40
C LEU A 321 -3.50 3.78 -10.35
N CYS A 322 -2.61 3.17 -11.12
CA CYS A 322 -1.17 3.44 -11.15
C CYS A 322 -0.81 4.19 -12.43
N TYR A 323 -0.38 5.44 -12.29
CA TYR A 323 0.05 6.27 -13.42
C TYR A 323 1.37 5.75 -14.04
N ASP A 324 1.63 6.04 -15.31
CA ASP A 324 3.01 6.09 -15.80
C ASP A 324 3.70 7.32 -15.16
N ALA A 325 4.44 7.10 -14.07
CA ALA A 325 5.08 8.16 -13.31
C ALA A 325 6.16 8.90 -14.12
N VAL A 326 6.80 8.22 -15.08
CA VAL A 326 7.77 8.83 -15.99
C VAL A 326 7.08 9.79 -16.96
N GLN A 327 5.94 9.40 -17.52
CA GLN A 327 5.12 10.28 -18.35
C GLN A 327 4.60 11.49 -17.55
N VAL A 328 4.07 11.27 -16.33
CA VAL A 328 3.61 12.35 -15.45
C VAL A 328 4.74 13.33 -15.13
N ALA A 329 5.93 12.82 -14.79
CA ALA A 329 7.09 13.67 -14.50
C ALA A 329 7.58 14.44 -15.74
N ALA A 330 7.49 13.86 -16.94
CA ALA A 330 7.82 14.55 -18.19
C ALA A 330 6.83 15.69 -18.48
N LEU A 331 5.53 15.44 -18.35
CA LEU A 331 4.48 16.43 -18.61
C LEU A 331 4.53 17.59 -17.61
N LEU A 332 4.53 17.28 -16.31
CA LEU A 332 4.57 18.30 -15.25
C LEU A 332 5.94 18.97 -15.18
N GLY A 333 7.03 18.22 -15.38
CA GLY A 333 8.40 18.74 -15.32
C GLY A 333 8.67 19.89 -16.28
N ALA A 334 7.96 19.95 -17.41
CA ALA A 334 8.01 21.08 -18.33
C ALA A 334 7.52 22.40 -17.69
N SER A 335 6.64 22.32 -16.69
CA SER A 335 6.03 23.49 -16.02
C SER A 335 6.54 23.72 -14.61
N VAL A 336 6.90 22.66 -13.89
CA VAL A 336 7.29 22.73 -12.47
C VAL A 336 8.67 22.13 -12.23
N PRO A 337 9.49 22.74 -11.35
CA PRO A 337 10.83 22.25 -11.07
C PRO A 337 10.86 21.03 -10.14
N ARG A 338 9.77 20.77 -9.39
CA ARG A 338 9.68 19.71 -8.37
C ARG A 338 8.37 18.95 -8.50
N VAL A 339 8.45 17.63 -8.58
CA VAL A 339 7.29 16.72 -8.64
C VAL A 339 7.36 15.76 -7.46
N HIS A 340 6.27 15.66 -6.72
CA HIS A 340 6.13 14.78 -5.58
C HIS A 340 5.04 13.74 -5.85
N PHE A 341 5.41 12.47 -5.80
CA PHE A 341 4.47 11.35 -5.81
C PHE A 341 4.15 10.93 -4.36
N ASP A 342 2.91 11.16 -3.92
CA ASP A 342 2.44 10.57 -2.66
C ASP A 342 2.11 9.09 -2.92
N GLU A 343 3.11 8.24 -2.63
CA GLU A 343 3.08 6.79 -2.82
C GLU A 343 2.75 6.04 -1.53
N ALA A 344 1.95 6.63 -0.65
CA ALA A 344 1.56 6.03 0.62
C ALA A 344 1.04 4.60 0.47
N TRP A 345 0.30 4.32 -0.62
CA TRP A 345 -0.30 3.02 -0.93
C TRP A 345 0.50 2.16 -1.92
N PHE A 346 1.74 2.53 -2.25
CA PHE A 346 2.44 1.96 -3.41
C PHE A 346 3.93 1.69 -3.17
N ALA A 347 4.32 1.50 -1.91
CA ALA A 347 5.70 1.30 -1.49
C ALA A 347 6.40 0.06 -2.08
N TYR A 348 5.65 -0.93 -2.56
CA TYR A 348 6.16 -2.18 -3.12
C TYR A 348 6.44 -2.13 -4.62
N ALA A 349 6.01 -1.08 -5.32
CA ALA A 349 5.95 -1.06 -6.78
C ALA A 349 7.28 -1.38 -7.46
N ARG A 350 8.39 -0.84 -6.94
CA ARG A 350 9.73 -1.05 -7.47
C ARG A 350 10.14 -2.52 -7.56
N PHE A 351 9.63 -3.35 -6.66
CA PHE A 351 10.11 -4.72 -6.49
C PHE A 351 9.40 -5.73 -7.39
N ASN A 352 8.50 -5.28 -8.26
CA ASN A 352 7.84 -6.16 -9.23
C ASN A 352 7.85 -5.56 -10.65
N PRO A 353 8.25 -6.33 -11.68
CA PRO A 353 8.26 -5.86 -13.07
C PRO A 353 6.90 -5.36 -13.58
N LEU A 354 5.78 -5.84 -13.00
CA LEU A 354 4.43 -5.43 -13.38
C LEU A 354 4.21 -3.90 -13.26
N TYR A 355 4.96 -3.24 -12.37
CA TYR A 355 4.85 -1.80 -12.10
C TYR A 355 6.00 -0.99 -12.71
N GLU A 356 6.73 -1.54 -13.69
CA GLU A 356 7.78 -0.81 -14.41
C GLU A 356 7.27 0.57 -14.86
N ARG A 357 8.09 1.62 -14.62
CA ARG A 357 7.77 3.06 -14.85
C ARG A 357 6.63 3.66 -14.02
N ARG A 358 5.90 2.87 -13.22
CA ARG A 358 4.68 3.35 -12.54
C ARG A 358 4.90 3.96 -11.16
N TYR A 359 6.14 4.15 -10.74
CA TYR A 359 6.50 4.70 -9.42
C TYR A 359 7.54 5.84 -9.55
N GLY A 360 7.54 6.78 -8.61
CA GLY A 360 8.33 8.01 -8.67
C GLY A 360 9.84 7.76 -8.74
N MET A 361 10.35 6.74 -8.05
CA MET A 361 11.78 6.38 -8.13
C MET A 361 12.20 5.70 -9.44
N ALA A 362 11.24 5.43 -10.35
CA ALA A 362 11.52 5.05 -11.74
C ALA A 362 11.89 6.26 -12.60
N VAL A 363 11.62 7.49 -12.14
CA VAL A 363 11.99 8.73 -12.82
C VAL A 363 13.45 9.04 -12.52
N ASP A 364 14.33 8.77 -13.48
CA ASP A 364 15.76 9.00 -13.35
C ASP A 364 16.41 9.37 -14.67
N GLU A 365 17.74 9.51 -14.66
CA GLU A 365 18.48 9.92 -15.85
C GLU A 365 18.38 8.93 -17.01
N ARG A 366 18.02 7.66 -16.75
CA ARG A 366 17.83 6.66 -17.81
C ARG A 366 16.44 6.75 -18.42
N SER A 367 15.41 7.01 -17.61
CA SER A 367 14.02 7.05 -18.06
C SER A 367 13.55 8.42 -18.53
N LEU A 368 14.12 9.50 -18.00
CA LEU A 368 13.84 10.89 -18.36
C LEU A 368 15.15 11.72 -18.35
N PRO A 369 15.97 11.64 -19.40
CA PRO A 369 17.28 12.30 -19.42
C PRO A 369 17.16 13.82 -19.59
N GLY A 370 18.19 14.54 -19.10
CA GLY A 370 18.41 15.94 -19.43
C GLY A 370 18.15 16.92 -18.29
N PRO A 371 18.62 18.17 -18.46
CA PRO A 371 18.64 19.17 -17.39
C PRO A 371 17.25 19.64 -16.97
N GLU A 372 16.24 19.44 -17.82
CA GLU A 372 14.86 19.85 -17.58
C GLU A 372 14.07 18.87 -16.69
N ARG A 373 14.62 17.68 -16.40
CA ARG A 373 14.00 16.70 -15.48
C ARG A 373 13.72 17.36 -14.12
N PRO A 374 12.51 17.21 -13.55
CA PRO A 374 12.23 17.77 -12.22
C PRO A 374 12.97 17.00 -11.12
N THR A 375 13.18 17.64 -9.98
CA THR A 375 13.50 16.91 -8.76
C THR A 375 12.28 16.11 -8.34
N VAL A 376 12.48 14.83 -8.03
CA VAL A 376 11.41 13.90 -7.69
C VAL A 376 11.46 13.53 -6.22
N PHE A 377 10.32 13.65 -5.56
CA PHE A 377 10.09 13.12 -4.22
C PHE A 377 9.08 11.97 -4.30
N ALA A 378 9.29 10.91 -3.53
CA ALA A 378 8.28 9.88 -3.30
C ALA A 378 8.15 9.62 -1.80
N THR A 379 6.95 9.70 -1.26
CA THR A 379 6.69 9.42 0.16
C THR A 379 5.86 8.15 0.30
N GLN A 380 6.28 7.22 1.14
CA GLN A 380 5.69 5.91 1.25
C GLN A 380 5.28 5.61 2.71
N SER A 381 4.07 5.09 2.91
CA SER A 381 3.65 4.54 4.20
C SER A 381 4.09 3.09 4.26
N THR A 382 5.29 2.84 4.77
CA THR A 382 5.87 1.48 4.85
C THR A 382 4.92 0.52 5.57
N HIS A 383 4.23 0.98 6.63
CA HIS A 383 3.30 0.16 7.41
C HIS A 383 1.98 -0.19 6.70
N LYS A 384 1.65 0.41 5.55
CA LYS A 384 0.38 0.11 4.86
C LYS A 384 0.48 -1.19 4.06
N LEU A 385 1.45 -1.27 3.16
CA LEU A 385 1.56 -2.39 2.21
C LEU A 385 2.96 -3.02 2.13
N LEU A 386 3.89 -2.58 2.99
CA LEU A 386 5.07 -3.34 3.39
C LEU A 386 4.92 -3.76 4.87
N ALA A 387 5.95 -4.38 5.44
CA ALA A 387 5.92 -4.89 6.81
C ALA A 387 6.68 -3.95 7.77
N ALA A 388 5.99 -2.94 8.30
CA ALA A 388 6.54 -2.03 9.32
C ALA A 388 5.49 -1.62 10.36
N LEU A 389 5.93 -1.12 11.52
CA LEU A 389 5.02 -0.64 12.56
C LEU A 389 4.24 0.60 12.10
N SER A 390 2.99 0.75 12.55
CA SER A 390 2.19 1.96 12.25
C SER A 390 2.97 3.23 12.55
N GLN A 391 2.73 4.29 11.78
CA GLN A 391 3.52 5.53 11.70
C GLN A 391 4.95 5.41 11.11
N ALA A 392 5.44 4.22 10.78
CA ALA A 392 6.67 4.09 9.99
C ALA A 392 6.44 4.53 8.52
N SER A 393 7.31 5.40 8.01
CA SER A 393 7.27 5.91 6.63
C SER A 393 8.69 6.16 6.10
N MET A 394 8.86 6.03 4.78
CA MET A 394 10.09 6.40 4.08
C MET A 394 9.81 7.56 3.13
N LEU A 395 10.74 8.51 3.09
CA LEU A 395 10.75 9.63 2.16
C LEU A 395 11.96 9.47 1.25
N HIS A 396 11.73 9.36 -0.05
CA HIS A 396 12.75 9.17 -1.08
C HIS A 396 12.94 10.44 -1.90
N VAL A 397 14.20 10.77 -2.19
CA VAL A 397 14.59 11.93 -2.99
C VAL A 397 15.42 11.47 -4.17
N ARG A 398 15.11 12.00 -5.36
CA ARG A 398 15.99 12.01 -6.53
C ARG A 398 16.16 13.45 -6.99
N SER A 399 17.33 14.01 -6.74
CA SER A 399 17.60 15.39 -7.10
C SER A 399 17.78 15.56 -8.61
N SER A 400 17.58 16.78 -9.10
CA SER A 400 17.92 17.18 -10.46
C SER A 400 18.63 18.53 -10.49
N PRO A 401 19.45 18.80 -11.52
CA PRO A 401 20.10 20.12 -11.69
C PRO A 401 19.11 21.28 -11.82
N ARG A 402 17.88 21.05 -12.27
CA ARG A 402 16.82 22.07 -12.36
C ARG A 402 16.42 22.62 -10.99
N ALA A 403 16.45 21.77 -9.97
CA ALA A 403 15.96 22.09 -8.63
C ALA A 403 16.72 21.30 -7.56
N PRO A 404 18.04 21.54 -7.41
CA PRO A 404 18.88 20.73 -6.54
C PRO A 404 18.37 20.75 -5.10
N VAL A 405 18.51 19.62 -4.41
CA VAL A 405 18.17 19.48 -2.99
C VAL A 405 19.46 19.58 -2.19
N ASP A 406 19.59 20.69 -1.46
CA ASP A 406 20.61 20.81 -0.43
C ASP A 406 20.14 20.04 0.80
N TYR A 407 20.78 18.89 1.07
CA TYR A 407 20.34 17.98 2.12
C TYR A 407 20.48 18.55 3.53
N GLU A 408 21.40 19.49 3.77
CA GLU A 408 21.51 20.17 5.07
C GLU A 408 20.30 21.09 5.28
N ARG A 409 19.92 21.85 4.24
CA ARG A 409 18.70 22.69 4.28
C ARG A 409 17.42 21.85 4.33
N PHE A 410 17.42 20.70 3.67
CA PHE A 410 16.31 19.75 3.76
C PHE A 410 16.18 19.23 5.19
N ASN A 411 17.30 18.93 5.85
CA ASN A 411 17.30 18.46 7.22
C ASN A 411 16.71 19.51 8.19
N GLU A 412 17.00 20.80 8.01
CA GLU A 412 16.35 21.86 8.81
C GLU A 412 14.81 21.78 8.76
N THR A 413 14.24 21.45 7.60
CA THR A 413 12.80 21.23 7.47
C THR A 413 12.37 19.89 8.10
N PHE A 414 13.16 18.83 7.94
CA PHE A 414 12.92 17.54 8.58
C PHE A 414 12.82 17.68 10.11
N LEU A 415 13.77 18.40 10.73
CA LEU A 415 13.83 18.65 12.17
C LEU A 415 12.60 19.41 12.69
N MET A 416 11.97 20.27 11.89
CA MET A 416 10.73 20.98 12.29
C MET A 416 9.54 20.03 12.50
N HIS A 417 9.55 18.85 11.88
CA HIS A 417 8.44 17.90 11.94
C HIS A 417 8.78 16.59 12.68
N ALA A 418 10.06 16.36 12.97
CA ALA A 418 10.52 15.17 13.66
C ALA A 418 10.41 15.30 15.20
N SER A 419 10.22 14.16 15.87
CA SER A 419 10.38 14.10 17.33
C SER A 419 11.87 14.04 17.68
N THR A 420 12.28 14.77 18.72
CA THR A 420 13.64 14.65 19.31
C THR A 420 13.85 13.37 20.10
N SER A 421 12.82 12.55 20.25
CA SER A 421 12.86 11.24 20.89
C SER A 421 12.02 10.24 20.08
N PRO A 422 12.51 9.78 18.93
CA PRO A 422 11.81 8.82 18.10
C PRO A 422 11.87 7.41 18.72
N LEU A 423 10.84 6.60 18.52
CA LEU A 423 10.80 5.22 19.00
C LEU A 423 11.68 4.32 18.11
N TYR A 424 12.82 3.88 18.62
CA TYR A 424 13.82 3.10 17.88
C TYR A 424 13.27 1.78 17.29
N PRO A 425 12.34 1.04 17.94
CA PRO A 425 11.65 -0.08 17.31
C PRO A 425 10.99 0.25 15.97
N MET A 426 10.50 1.48 15.76
CA MET A 426 9.92 1.89 14.48
C MET A 426 10.99 2.05 13.40
N ILE A 427 12.14 2.62 13.76
CA ILE A 427 13.32 2.75 12.89
C ILE A 427 13.83 1.35 12.49
N ALA A 428 13.89 0.41 13.45
CA ALA A 428 14.23 -0.98 13.18
C ALA A 428 13.23 -1.63 12.22
N SER A 429 11.93 -1.37 12.38
CA SER A 429 10.92 -1.89 11.45
C SER A 429 11.06 -1.33 10.03
N LEU A 430 11.52 -0.08 9.87
CA LEU A 430 11.82 0.51 8.56
C LEU A 430 13.03 -0.16 7.91
N ASP A 431 14.11 -0.34 8.69
CA ASP A 431 15.33 -1.00 8.21
C ASP A 431 15.07 -2.46 7.79
N VAL A 432 14.31 -3.20 8.60
CA VAL A 432 13.87 -4.57 8.29
C VAL A 432 12.94 -4.60 7.08
N ALA A 433 11.98 -3.67 6.97
CA ALA A 433 11.09 -3.61 5.82
C ALA A 433 11.85 -3.39 4.50
N ALA A 434 12.89 -2.55 4.52
CA ALA A 434 13.76 -2.38 3.36
C ALA A 434 14.52 -3.67 3.04
N ALA A 435 15.12 -4.30 4.05
CA ALA A 435 15.87 -5.54 3.88
C ALA A 435 15.03 -6.70 3.33
N MET A 436 13.76 -6.81 3.76
CA MET A 436 12.82 -7.81 3.23
C MET A 436 12.57 -7.67 1.73
N MET A 437 12.72 -6.46 1.17
CA MET A 437 12.51 -6.18 -0.25
C MET A 437 13.81 -6.29 -1.08
N ASP A 438 14.96 -6.49 -0.46
CA ASP A 438 16.26 -6.52 -1.15
C ASP A 438 16.44 -7.82 -1.95
N GLY A 439 17.07 -7.69 -3.13
CA GLY A 439 17.38 -8.81 -4.02
C GLY A 439 16.14 -9.66 -4.40
N PRO A 440 16.25 -11.00 -4.41
CA PRO A 440 15.18 -11.89 -4.88
C PRO A 440 13.95 -11.92 -3.96
N SER A 441 14.07 -11.51 -2.70
CA SER A 441 12.96 -11.54 -1.74
C SER A 441 11.85 -10.55 -2.09
N GLY A 442 12.18 -9.37 -2.65
CA GLY A 442 11.20 -8.38 -3.08
C GLY A 442 10.24 -8.90 -4.17
N PRO A 443 10.75 -9.36 -5.33
CA PRO A 443 9.92 -9.99 -6.36
C PRO A 443 9.12 -11.19 -5.86
N PHE A 444 9.70 -12.02 -4.99
CA PHE A 444 8.99 -13.15 -4.38
C PHE A 444 7.77 -12.70 -3.56
N LEU A 445 7.97 -11.79 -2.60
CA LEU A 445 6.91 -11.33 -1.69
C LEU A 445 5.80 -10.58 -2.44
N THR A 446 6.16 -9.71 -3.37
CA THR A 446 5.18 -8.99 -4.20
C THR A 446 4.45 -9.92 -5.16
N GLY A 447 5.17 -10.87 -5.76
CA GLY A 447 4.60 -11.88 -6.66
C GLY A 447 3.57 -12.77 -5.96
N GLU A 448 3.83 -13.21 -4.72
CA GLU A 448 2.86 -14.01 -3.96
C GLU A 448 1.54 -13.25 -3.73
N ALA A 449 1.62 -11.96 -3.35
CA ALA A 449 0.44 -11.12 -3.16
C ALA A 449 -0.36 -10.93 -4.47
N ILE A 450 0.32 -10.67 -5.58
CA ILE A 450 -0.29 -10.55 -6.92
C ILE A 450 -0.99 -11.85 -7.32
N VAL A 451 -0.31 -12.99 -7.18
CA VAL A 451 -0.86 -14.31 -7.52
C VAL A 451 -2.12 -14.63 -6.71
N GLU A 452 -2.13 -14.36 -5.40
CA GLU A 452 -3.33 -14.58 -4.57
C GLU A 452 -4.48 -13.63 -4.94
N ALA A 453 -4.18 -12.36 -5.26
CA ALA A 453 -5.18 -11.43 -5.74
C ALA A 453 -5.80 -11.89 -7.08
N VAL A 454 -4.97 -12.32 -8.04
CA VAL A 454 -5.43 -12.85 -9.33
C VAL A 454 -6.27 -14.12 -9.14
N ARG A 455 -5.86 -15.05 -8.26
CA ARG A 455 -6.66 -16.24 -7.94
C ARG A 455 -8.04 -15.88 -7.42
N PHE A 456 -8.12 -14.93 -6.50
CA PHE A 456 -9.40 -14.46 -5.99
C PHE A 456 -10.26 -13.84 -7.10
N ARG A 457 -9.67 -12.98 -7.95
CA ARG A 457 -10.34 -12.37 -9.10
C ARG A 457 -10.92 -13.42 -10.05
N GLN A 458 -10.11 -14.40 -10.47
CA GLN A 458 -10.57 -15.49 -11.34
C GLN A 458 -11.65 -16.35 -10.66
N ALA A 459 -11.50 -16.65 -9.36
CA ALA A 459 -12.48 -17.43 -8.61
C ALA A 459 -13.84 -16.73 -8.53
N MET A 460 -13.86 -15.42 -8.28
CA MET A 460 -15.08 -14.60 -8.27
C MET A 460 -15.81 -14.64 -9.61
N VAL A 461 -15.09 -14.46 -10.73
CA VAL A 461 -15.69 -14.48 -12.07
C VAL A 461 -16.20 -15.88 -12.44
N ARG A 462 -15.45 -16.94 -12.15
CA ARG A 462 -15.89 -18.33 -12.38
C ARG A 462 -17.13 -18.67 -11.55
N LEU A 463 -17.17 -18.24 -10.29
CA LEU A 463 -18.32 -18.47 -9.42
C LEU A 463 -19.55 -17.71 -9.91
N ALA A 464 -19.41 -16.45 -10.31
CA ALA A 464 -20.49 -15.68 -10.92
C ALA A 464 -21.01 -16.36 -12.20
N GLY A 465 -20.11 -16.93 -13.03
CA GLY A 465 -20.47 -17.77 -14.18
C GLY A 465 -21.37 -18.95 -13.79
N ARG A 466 -20.93 -19.76 -12.82
CA ARG A 466 -21.71 -20.92 -12.34
C ARG A 466 -23.05 -20.55 -11.72
N VAL A 467 -23.13 -19.41 -11.01
CA VAL A 467 -24.39 -18.91 -10.44
C VAL A 467 -25.38 -18.55 -11.55
N ARG A 468 -24.91 -17.94 -12.65
CA ARG A 468 -25.76 -17.62 -13.81
C ARG A 468 -26.23 -18.84 -14.59
N GLU A 469 -25.43 -19.91 -14.61
CA GLU A 469 -25.76 -21.18 -15.28
C GLU A 469 -26.68 -22.09 -14.43
N ASP A 470 -26.87 -21.78 -13.15
CA ASP A 470 -27.70 -22.56 -12.24
C ASP A 470 -29.14 -22.03 -12.22
N ASP A 471 -30.02 -22.67 -13.01
CA ASP A 471 -31.45 -22.36 -13.10
C ASP A 471 -32.21 -22.50 -11.77
N ALA A 472 -31.62 -23.09 -10.72
CA ALA A 472 -32.26 -23.26 -9.42
C ALA A 472 -32.20 -22.01 -8.53
N ARG A 473 -31.43 -20.97 -8.89
CA ARG A 473 -31.27 -19.76 -8.08
C ARG A 473 -31.27 -18.48 -8.93
N PRO A 474 -31.54 -17.30 -8.35
CA PRO A 474 -31.38 -16.03 -9.05
C PRO A 474 -29.94 -15.85 -9.57
N ASP A 475 -29.82 -15.33 -10.79
CA ASP A 475 -28.57 -15.28 -11.59
C ASP A 475 -27.54 -14.23 -11.11
N TRP A 476 -27.94 -13.33 -10.20
CA TRP A 476 -27.07 -12.27 -9.72
C TRP A 476 -25.94 -12.79 -8.81
N PHE A 477 -24.74 -12.24 -8.99
CA PHE A 477 -23.62 -12.41 -8.06
C PHE A 477 -22.76 -11.14 -8.01
N PHE A 478 -21.82 -11.12 -7.08
CA PHE A 478 -20.80 -10.07 -7.02
C PHE A 478 -19.83 -10.20 -8.20
N GLY A 479 -19.41 -9.06 -8.75
CA GLY A 479 -18.38 -8.99 -9.79
C GLY A 479 -17.06 -8.47 -9.24
N VAL A 480 -16.13 -8.23 -10.16
CA VAL A 480 -14.85 -7.59 -9.88
C VAL A 480 -14.59 -6.54 -10.94
N TRP A 481 -14.09 -5.39 -10.52
CA TRP A 481 -13.66 -4.33 -11.42
C TRP A 481 -12.27 -4.65 -11.99
N GLN A 482 -12.25 -5.01 -13.28
CA GLN A 482 -11.07 -5.48 -14.03
C GLN A 482 -11.41 -5.65 -15.53
N PRO A 483 -10.40 -5.87 -16.40
CA PRO A 483 -10.65 -6.26 -17.79
C PRO A 483 -11.46 -7.58 -17.89
N PRO A 484 -12.42 -7.68 -18.82
CA PRO A 484 -13.18 -8.91 -19.05
C PRO A 484 -12.34 -9.96 -19.82
N GLU A 485 -11.44 -9.50 -20.68
CA GLU A 485 -10.56 -10.30 -21.51
C GLU A 485 -9.15 -9.70 -21.46
N VAL A 486 -8.15 -10.54 -21.74
CA VAL A 486 -6.75 -10.14 -21.81
C VAL A 486 -6.12 -10.73 -23.06
N THR A 487 -5.14 -10.01 -23.62
CA THR A 487 -4.41 -10.46 -24.81
C THR A 487 -2.98 -10.82 -24.44
N ASP A 488 -2.54 -12.04 -24.76
CA ASP A 488 -1.13 -12.44 -24.60
C ASP A 488 -0.30 -11.78 -25.71
N PRO A 489 0.62 -10.85 -25.40
CA PRO A 489 1.39 -10.15 -26.41
C PRO A 489 2.34 -11.06 -27.19
N ARG A 490 2.65 -12.26 -26.70
CA ARG A 490 3.54 -13.22 -27.39
C ARG A 490 2.81 -14.00 -28.48
N THR A 491 1.52 -14.28 -28.28
CA THR A 491 0.71 -15.08 -29.21
C THR A 491 -0.28 -14.24 -30.02
N GLY A 492 -0.62 -13.05 -29.53
CA GLY A 492 -1.72 -12.22 -30.04
C GLY A 492 -3.11 -12.76 -29.73
N GLY A 493 -3.22 -13.87 -28.98
CA GLY A 493 -4.49 -14.48 -28.62
C GLY A 493 -5.16 -13.76 -27.45
N THR A 494 -6.46 -13.48 -27.61
CA THR A 494 -7.30 -12.92 -26.54
C THR A 494 -8.04 -14.05 -25.81
N THR A 495 -8.05 -14.00 -24.48
CA THR A 495 -8.73 -14.98 -23.63
C THR A 495 -9.59 -14.25 -22.61
N ARG A 496 -10.67 -14.89 -22.13
CA ARG A 496 -11.40 -14.41 -20.97
C ARG A 496 -10.48 -14.35 -19.75
N PHE A 497 -10.66 -13.35 -18.90
CA PHE A 497 -9.78 -13.12 -17.76
C PHE A 497 -9.69 -14.35 -16.84
N GLU A 498 -10.83 -15.00 -16.58
CA GLU A 498 -10.89 -16.16 -15.69
C GLU A 498 -10.26 -17.44 -16.25
N ASP A 499 -10.01 -17.48 -17.56
CA ASP A 499 -9.38 -18.61 -18.26
C ASP A 499 -7.91 -18.33 -18.61
N ALA A 500 -7.46 -17.09 -18.47
CA ALA A 500 -6.08 -16.70 -18.75
C ALA A 500 -5.08 -17.38 -17.82
N ASP A 501 -3.87 -17.63 -18.34
CA ASP A 501 -2.76 -18.14 -17.55
C ASP A 501 -2.43 -17.16 -16.41
N ILE A 502 -2.34 -17.67 -15.18
CA ILE A 502 -2.02 -16.86 -14.02
C ILE A 502 -0.63 -16.22 -14.12
N THR A 503 0.30 -16.88 -14.79
CA THR A 503 1.64 -16.36 -15.07
C THR A 503 1.53 -15.13 -15.94
N LEU A 504 0.75 -15.19 -17.02
CA LEU A 504 0.49 -14.02 -17.88
C LEU A 504 -0.08 -12.87 -17.06
N LEU A 505 -1.15 -13.11 -16.28
CA LEU A 505 -1.79 -12.08 -15.46
C LEU A 505 -0.88 -11.53 -14.34
N SER A 506 0.10 -12.28 -13.87
CA SER A 506 1.00 -11.85 -12.78
C SER A 506 2.30 -11.23 -13.27
N THR A 507 2.63 -11.33 -14.56
CA THR A 507 3.90 -10.80 -15.10
C THR A 507 3.73 -9.79 -16.24
N GLU A 508 2.58 -9.72 -16.91
CA GLU A 508 2.37 -8.85 -18.07
C GLU A 508 1.59 -7.56 -17.69
N PRO A 509 2.23 -6.37 -17.70
CA PRO A 509 1.56 -5.11 -17.37
C PRO A 509 0.38 -4.76 -18.30
N ARG A 510 0.40 -5.19 -19.57
CA ARG A 510 -0.68 -4.89 -20.53
C ARG A 510 -2.00 -5.54 -20.16
N CYS A 511 -1.99 -6.65 -19.42
CA CYS A 511 -3.21 -7.28 -18.90
C CYS A 511 -3.99 -6.37 -17.94
N TRP A 512 -3.38 -5.28 -17.47
CA TRP A 512 -3.96 -4.38 -16.46
C TRP A 512 -4.03 -2.94 -16.92
N THR A 513 -3.56 -2.63 -18.13
CA THR A 513 -3.57 -1.26 -18.66
C THR A 513 -5.01 -0.85 -18.99
N LEU A 514 -5.36 0.39 -18.69
CA LEU A 514 -6.68 0.93 -19.01
C LEU A 514 -6.68 1.41 -20.45
N GLU A 515 -7.24 0.61 -21.35
CA GLU A 515 -7.35 0.90 -22.78
C GLU A 515 -8.32 2.06 -23.05
N PRO A 516 -7.97 3.05 -23.89
CA PRO A 516 -8.87 4.16 -24.20
C PRO A 516 -10.26 3.70 -24.65
N GLY A 517 -11.31 4.18 -23.98
CA GLY A 517 -12.70 3.88 -24.30
C GLY A 517 -13.21 2.50 -23.85
N ALA A 518 -12.42 1.69 -23.14
CA ALA A 518 -12.90 0.39 -22.67
C ALA A 518 -13.97 0.55 -21.57
N ALA A 519 -15.11 -0.13 -21.77
CA ALA A 519 -16.29 0.03 -20.92
C ALA A 519 -16.06 -0.45 -19.47
N TRP A 520 -15.17 -1.42 -19.26
CA TRP A 520 -14.98 -2.03 -17.94
C TRP A 520 -14.48 -1.05 -16.88
N HIS A 521 -13.65 -0.07 -17.26
CA HIS A 521 -13.14 0.94 -16.33
C HIS A 521 -14.00 2.21 -16.31
N GLY A 522 -14.70 2.53 -17.40
CA GLY A 522 -15.68 3.62 -17.42
C GLY A 522 -15.09 5.04 -17.37
N PHE A 523 -13.85 5.22 -17.83
CA PHE A 523 -13.19 6.53 -17.89
C PHE A 523 -13.06 6.95 -19.35
N GLY A 524 -13.54 8.15 -19.69
CA GLY A 524 -13.55 8.66 -21.07
C GLY A 524 -12.27 9.37 -21.51
N GLY A 525 -11.56 10.03 -20.60
CA GLY A 525 -10.42 10.92 -20.89
C GLY A 525 -9.03 10.28 -20.80
N LEU A 526 -8.89 9.00 -21.15
CA LEU A 526 -7.62 8.26 -21.02
C LEU A 526 -6.85 8.16 -22.33
N ASP A 527 -5.55 8.46 -22.26
CA ASP A 527 -4.57 8.12 -23.29
C ASP A 527 -4.07 6.68 -23.09
N ASP A 528 -3.62 6.05 -24.18
CA ASP A 528 -3.07 4.69 -24.12
C ASP A 528 -1.82 4.63 -23.22
N GLY A 529 -1.73 3.57 -22.41
CA GLY A 529 -0.63 3.37 -21.46
C GLY A 529 -0.61 4.31 -20.24
N GLN A 530 -1.45 5.34 -20.19
CA GLN A 530 -1.44 6.38 -19.14
C GLN A 530 -1.58 5.79 -17.73
N CYS A 531 -2.40 4.75 -17.58
CA CYS A 531 -2.76 4.18 -16.29
C CYS A 531 -2.94 2.66 -16.35
N ALA A 532 -2.67 1.96 -15.25
CA ALA A 532 -3.00 0.56 -15.07
C ALA A 532 -3.68 0.31 -13.73
N LEU A 533 -4.44 -0.78 -13.64
CA LEU A 533 -5.04 -1.27 -12.42
C LEU A 533 -4.06 -2.18 -11.66
N ASP A 534 -3.80 -1.87 -10.40
CA ASP A 534 -3.02 -2.70 -9.51
C ASP A 534 -3.78 -4.02 -9.21
N PRO A 535 -3.20 -5.20 -9.53
CA PRO A 535 -3.83 -6.49 -9.26
C PRO A 535 -4.23 -6.68 -7.80
N ILE A 536 -3.44 -6.16 -6.84
CA ILE A 536 -3.63 -6.41 -5.40
C ILE A 536 -4.70 -5.51 -4.75
N LYS A 537 -5.19 -4.51 -5.49
CA LYS A 537 -6.27 -3.61 -5.07
C LYS A 537 -7.58 -4.10 -5.68
N VAL A 538 -8.20 -5.09 -5.03
CA VAL A 538 -9.36 -5.77 -5.60
C VAL A 538 -10.65 -5.04 -5.23
N THR A 539 -11.25 -4.39 -6.22
CA THR A 539 -12.57 -3.78 -6.08
C THR A 539 -13.64 -4.79 -6.49
N ILE A 540 -14.36 -5.31 -5.51
CA ILE A 540 -15.54 -6.16 -5.69
C ILE A 540 -16.72 -5.25 -6.05
N THR A 541 -17.44 -5.58 -7.12
CA THR A 541 -18.63 -4.84 -7.54
C THR A 541 -19.89 -5.55 -7.05
N CYS A 542 -20.76 -4.81 -6.37
CA CYS A 542 -22.11 -5.26 -6.08
C CYS A 542 -23.02 -4.89 -7.26
N PRO A 543 -24.04 -5.71 -7.59
CA PRO A 543 -25.05 -5.28 -8.55
C PRO A 543 -25.67 -3.95 -8.13
N GLY A 544 -26.06 -3.10 -9.08
CA GLY A 544 -26.67 -1.80 -8.79
C GLY A 544 -25.95 -0.59 -9.39
N ALA A 545 -24.76 -0.78 -9.96
CA ALA A 545 -24.05 0.23 -10.71
C ALA A 545 -23.24 -0.38 -11.86
N ASP A 546 -23.06 0.39 -12.93
CA ASP A 546 -22.22 0.10 -14.08
C ASP A 546 -21.12 1.17 -14.21
N ALA A 547 -19.95 0.79 -14.72
CA ALA A 547 -18.82 1.71 -14.83
C ALA A 547 -19.05 2.85 -15.83
N VAL A 548 -19.89 2.66 -16.84
CA VAL A 548 -20.23 3.70 -17.83
C VAL A 548 -21.59 4.32 -17.51
N ALA A 549 -22.61 3.50 -17.27
CA ALA A 549 -23.99 3.94 -17.15
C ALA A 549 -24.39 4.43 -15.74
N GLY A 550 -23.56 4.19 -14.72
CA GLY A 550 -23.87 4.60 -13.35
C GLY A 550 -24.91 3.69 -12.68
N THR A 551 -25.73 4.25 -11.79
CA THR A 551 -26.70 3.47 -10.98
C THR A 551 -27.77 2.80 -11.84
N THR A 552 -28.00 1.50 -11.64
CA THR A 552 -28.99 0.70 -12.38
C THR A 552 -30.34 0.63 -11.63
N PRO A 553 -31.41 0.07 -12.22
CA PRO A 553 -32.73 0.01 -11.57
C PRO A 553 -32.84 -0.93 -10.36
N TRP A 554 -31.98 -1.96 -10.28
CA TRP A 554 -31.94 -2.96 -9.22
C TRP A 554 -30.50 -3.18 -8.74
N GLY A 555 -30.31 -3.36 -7.43
CA GLY A 555 -28.98 -3.48 -6.87
C GLY A 555 -28.92 -3.86 -5.39
N ILE A 556 -27.71 -4.22 -4.98
CA ILE A 556 -27.30 -4.59 -3.63
C ILE A 556 -26.35 -3.51 -3.10
N PRO A 557 -26.77 -2.68 -2.14
CA PRO A 557 -25.91 -1.64 -1.58
C PRO A 557 -24.71 -2.22 -0.84
N ALA A 558 -23.50 -1.81 -1.21
CA ALA A 558 -22.25 -2.32 -0.65
C ALA A 558 -22.12 -2.04 0.86
N ARG A 559 -22.71 -0.94 1.36
CA ARG A 559 -22.73 -0.64 2.80
C ARG A 559 -23.43 -1.70 3.65
N ILE A 560 -24.46 -2.36 3.11
CA ILE A 560 -25.16 -3.45 3.80
C ILE A 560 -24.29 -4.72 3.76
N VAL A 561 -23.65 -4.99 2.62
CA VAL A 561 -22.72 -6.11 2.47
C VAL A 561 -21.54 -5.95 3.42
N ALA A 562 -20.96 -4.74 3.54
CA ALA A 562 -19.87 -4.45 4.47
C ALA A 562 -20.27 -4.72 5.93
N ALA A 563 -21.44 -4.28 6.37
CA ALA A 563 -21.96 -4.58 7.70
C ALA A 563 -22.13 -6.10 7.94
N TYR A 564 -22.52 -6.85 6.90
CA TYR A 564 -22.63 -8.31 6.97
C TYR A 564 -21.28 -9.01 7.05
N LEU A 565 -20.30 -8.53 6.28
CA LEU A 565 -18.92 -9.01 6.35
C LEU A 565 -18.29 -8.72 7.72
N GLU A 566 -18.55 -7.55 8.31
CA GLU A 566 -18.02 -7.20 9.63
C GLU A 566 -18.52 -8.16 10.73
N ARG A 567 -19.81 -8.54 10.69
CA ARG A 567 -20.37 -9.57 11.59
C ARG A 567 -19.64 -10.91 11.47
N ARG A 568 -19.14 -11.23 10.27
CA ARG A 568 -18.37 -12.43 9.95
C ARG A 568 -16.88 -12.31 10.30
N GLY A 569 -16.46 -11.20 10.94
CA GLY A 569 -15.07 -10.92 11.28
C GLY A 569 -14.23 -10.47 10.08
N ILE A 570 -14.85 -9.96 9.02
CA ILE A 570 -14.20 -9.50 7.80
C ILE A 570 -14.41 -8.00 7.64
N VAL A 571 -13.33 -7.23 7.79
CA VAL A 571 -13.33 -5.79 7.55
C VAL A 571 -12.81 -5.52 6.14
N VAL A 572 -13.56 -4.74 5.37
CA VAL A 572 -13.14 -4.24 4.06
C VAL A 572 -12.44 -2.90 4.20
N GLU A 573 -11.55 -2.59 3.28
CA GLU A 573 -10.71 -1.38 3.35
C GLU A 573 -11.53 -0.12 3.03
N LYS A 574 -12.31 -0.15 1.95
CA LYS A 574 -13.19 0.95 1.53
C LYS A 574 -14.51 0.41 1.04
N THR A 575 -15.58 1.11 1.41
CA THR A 575 -16.94 0.79 0.99
C THR A 575 -17.49 1.95 0.17
N GLY A 576 -17.81 1.66 -1.09
CA GLY A 576 -18.57 2.48 -2.01
C GLY A 576 -20.07 2.37 -1.78
N ASP A 577 -20.87 2.95 -2.69
CA ASP A 577 -22.31 2.68 -2.73
C ASP A 577 -22.61 1.28 -3.29
N HIS A 578 -21.82 0.84 -4.27
CA HIS A 578 -21.90 -0.48 -4.94
C HIS A 578 -20.55 -1.16 -5.12
N THR A 579 -19.52 -0.73 -4.38
CA THR A 579 -18.17 -1.30 -4.48
C THR A 579 -17.59 -1.59 -3.10
N LEU A 580 -16.75 -2.63 -3.00
CA LEU A 580 -15.97 -2.96 -1.81
C LEU A 580 -14.51 -3.13 -2.23
N LEU A 581 -13.60 -2.37 -1.63
CA LEU A 581 -12.17 -2.56 -1.84
C LEU A 581 -11.61 -3.51 -0.77
N VAL A 582 -10.88 -4.53 -1.22
CA VAL A 582 -10.08 -5.41 -0.36
C VAL A 582 -8.62 -5.39 -0.82
N LEU A 583 -7.72 -5.38 0.16
CA LEU A 583 -6.28 -5.30 -0.08
C LEU A 583 -5.61 -6.67 0.06
N PHE A 584 -4.87 -7.09 -0.96
CA PHE A 584 -4.00 -8.25 -0.91
C PHE A 584 -2.56 -7.81 -0.61
N SER A 585 -2.24 -7.59 0.66
CA SER A 585 -0.88 -7.19 1.06
C SER A 585 0.08 -8.38 1.09
N ILE A 586 1.38 -8.11 1.24
CA ILE A 586 2.41 -9.16 1.45
C ILE A 586 2.19 -10.00 2.72
N GLY A 587 1.29 -9.57 3.62
CA GLY A 587 0.90 -10.32 4.81
C GLY A 587 -0.27 -11.29 4.58
N ILE A 588 -0.82 -11.38 3.36
CA ILE A 588 -1.91 -12.31 3.05
C ILE A 588 -1.42 -13.76 3.13
N THR A 589 -2.23 -14.63 3.70
CA THR A 589 -1.98 -16.08 3.67
C THR A 589 -2.74 -16.73 2.53
N LYS A 590 -2.11 -17.74 1.88
CA LYS A 590 -2.70 -18.45 0.75
C LYS A 590 -4.09 -18.99 1.09
N GLY A 591 -5.07 -18.67 0.25
CA GLY A 591 -6.45 -19.16 0.40
C GLY A 591 -7.30 -18.43 1.45
N LYS A 592 -6.79 -17.40 2.16
CA LYS A 592 -7.60 -16.60 3.09
C LYS A 592 -8.85 -15.99 2.42
N TRP A 593 -8.74 -15.66 1.13
CA TRP A 593 -9.84 -15.15 0.32
C TRP A 593 -11.00 -16.15 0.17
N GLY A 594 -10.81 -17.44 0.45
CA GLY A 594 -11.89 -18.43 0.49
C GLY A 594 -12.94 -18.10 1.56
N THR A 595 -12.52 -17.56 2.71
CA THR A 595 -13.44 -17.10 3.77
C THR A 595 -14.28 -15.90 3.33
N LEU A 596 -13.73 -15.03 2.47
CA LEU A 596 -14.47 -13.91 1.89
C LEU A 596 -15.50 -14.41 0.86
N ILE A 597 -15.13 -15.34 -0.02
CA ILE A 597 -16.07 -15.96 -0.96
C ILE A 597 -17.22 -16.65 -0.22
N ASP A 598 -16.92 -17.41 0.83
CA ASP A 598 -17.94 -18.06 1.67
C ASP A 598 -18.93 -17.04 2.26
N ALA A 599 -18.43 -15.93 2.82
CA ALA A 599 -19.27 -14.88 3.37
C ALA A 599 -20.13 -14.15 2.31
N LEU A 600 -19.63 -13.99 1.08
CA LEU A 600 -20.41 -13.41 -0.03
C LEU A 600 -21.51 -14.37 -0.51
N ILE A 601 -21.23 -15.67 -0.57
CA ILE A 601 -22.25 -16.69 -0.89
C ILE A 601 -23.31 -16.73 0.21
N ASP A 602 -22.91 -16.69 1.47
CA ASP A 602 -23.80 -16.66 2.64
C ASP A 602 -24.72 -15.43 2.60
N PHE A 603 -24.16 -14.25 2.31
CA PHE A 603 -24.96 -13.03 2.10
C PHE A 603 -26.00 -13.23 0.98
N LYS A 604 -25.59 -13.77 -0.17
CA LYS A 604 -26.51 -14.03 -1.28
C LYS A 604 -27.62 -15.00 -0.86
N ASN A 605 -27.29 -16.09 -0.18
CA ASN A 605 -28.28 -17.06 0.29
C ASN A 605 -29.27 -16.43 1.28
N ALA A 606 -28.80 -15.60 2.21
CA ALA A 606 -29.65 -14.87 3.14
C ALA A 606 -30.57 -13.88 2.41
N TYR A 607 -30.05 -13.18 1.40
CA TYR A 607 -30.84 -12.25 0.58
C TYR A 607 -31.89 -12.98 -0.28
N ASP A 608 -31.49 -14.05 -0.97
CA ASP A 608 -32.35 -14.84 -1.86
C ASP A 608 -33.40 -15.64 -1.07
N GLY A 609 -33.08 -16.08 0.15
CA GLY A 609 -34.01 -16.72 1.08
C GLY A 609 -34.95 -15.74 1.80
N GLY A 610 -34.74 -14.42 1.67
CA GLY A 610 -35.54 -13.41 2.34
C GLY A 610 -35.37 -13.42 3.87
N ALA A 611 -34.17 -13.73 4.35
CA ALA A 611 -33.86 -13.87 5.77
C ALA A 611 -34.31 -12.62 6.56
N PRO A 612 -34.90 -12.79 7.76
CA PRO A 612 -35.19 -11.68 8.66
C PRO A 612 -33.93 -10.86 8.96
N LEU A 613 -34.02 -9.53 8.91
CA LEU A 613 -32.86 -8.67 9.16
C LEU A 613 -32.28 -8.89 10.56
N ALA A 614 -33.14 -9.14 11.57
CA ALA A 614 -32.69 -9.43 12.93
C ALA A 614 -31.86 -10.72 13.05
N GLU A 615 -32.01 -11.66 12.12
CA GLU A 615 -31.20 -12.88 12.04
C GLU A 615 -29.92 -12.66 11.22
N ALA A 616 -30.02 -11.93 10.10
CA ALA A 616 -28.91 -11.66 9.19
C ALA A 616 -27.93 -10.59 9.71
N LEU A 617 -28.43 -9.58 10.44
CA LEU A 617 -27.69 -8.46 11.03
C LEU A 617 -28.35 -8.04 12.36
N PRO A 618 -28.12 -8.77 13.47
CA PRO A 618 -28.74 -8.47 14.76
C PRO A 618 -28.44 -7.03 15.23
N GLY A 619 -29.48 -6.28 15.59
CA GLY A 619 -29.35 -4.90 16.07
C GLY A 619 -29.10 -3.85 14.98
N PHE A 620 -29.11 -4.24 13.71
CA PHE A 620 -28.88 -3.35 12.58
C PHE A 620 -30.17 -3.00 11.85
N GLY A 621 -30.36 -1.71 11.52
CA GLY A 621 -31.52 -1.26 10.75
C GLY A 621 -32.86 -1.36 11.48
N PRO A 622 -33.98 -1.13 10.76
CA PRO A 622 -35.32 -1.14 11.36
C PRO A 622 -35.78 -2.57 11.69
N PRO A 623 -36.56 -2.77 12.77
CA PRO A 623 -37.08 -4.08 13.13
C PRO A 623 -38.16 -4.56 12.15
N GLY A 624 -38.30 -5.89 12.02
CA GLY A 624 -39.42 -6.52 11.32
C GLY A 624 -39.35 -6.57 9.79
N ILE A 625 -38.23 -6.15 9.19
CA ILE A 625 -38.00 -6.27 7.74
C ILE A 625 -37.02 -7.41 7.42
N SER A 626 -37.00 -7.85 6.15
CA SER A 626 -35.99 -8.79 5.65
C SER A 626 -34.73 -8.07 5.16
N LEU A 627 -33.62 -8.81 5.05
CA LEU A 627 -32.39 -8.31 4.43
C LEU A 627 -32.64 -7.77 3.01
N ARG A 628 -33.49 -8.46 2.24
CA ARG A 628 -33.89 -8.05 0.90
C ARG A 628 -34.61 -6.71 0.90
N ALA A 629 -35.63 -6.55 1.74
CA ALA A 629 -36.40 -5.32 1.82
C ALA A 629 -35.51 -4.12 2.21
N LEU A 630 -34.51 -4.32 3.07
CA LEU A 630 -33.55 -3.28 3.39
C LEU A 630 -32.71 -2.87 2.17
N CYS A 631 -32.17 -3.84 1.44
CA CYS A 631 -31.38 -3.57 0.24
C CYS A 631 -32.18 -2.84 -0.83
N GLU A 632 -33.43 -3.26 -1.08
CA GLU A 632 -34.33 -2.61 -2.02
C GLU A 632 -34.63 -1.15 -1.63
N ALA A 633 -34.92 -0.90 -0.34
CA ALA A 633 -35.18 0.44 0.16
C ALA A 633 -33.96 1.36 0.04
N VAL A 634 -32.78 0.87 0.42
CA VAL A 634 -31.53 1.65 0.37
C VAL A 634 -31.11 1.90 -1.08
N HIS A 635 -31.15 0.88 -1.94
CA HIS A 635 -30.82 1.05 -3.36
C HIS A 635 -31.79 2.00 -4.07
N GLY A 636 -33.10 1.88 -3.81
CA GLY A 636 -34.10 2.78 -4.35
C GLY A 636 -33.80 4.24 -3.99
N ARG A 637 -33.43 4.51 -2.73
CA ARG A 637 -33.02 5.87 -2.32
C ARG A 637 -31.72 6.32 -3.00
N LEU A 638 -30.70 5.46 -3.10
CA LEU A 638 -29.44 5.81 -3.78
C LEU A 638 -29.72 6.23 -5.23
N ARG A 639 -30.52 5.44 -5.96
CA ARG A 639 -30.95 5.74 -7.33
C ARG A 639 -31.69 7.07 -7.40
N ASP A 640 -32.70 7.28 -6.56
CA ASP A 640 -33.55 8.47 -6.61
C ASP A 640 -32.79 9.76 -6.19
N SER A 641 -31.75 9.62 -5.36
CA SER A 641 -30.93 10.73 -4.87
C SER A 641 -29.96 11.28 -5.92
N ARG A 642 -29.59 10.48 -6.93
CA ARG A 642 -28.63 10.84 -7.99
C ARG A 642 -27.30 11.37 -7.44
N LEU A 643 -26.83 10.81 -6.32
CA LEU A 643 -25.60 11.23 -5.65
C LEU A 643 -24.38 11.19 -6.56
N GLY A 644 -24.27 10.18 -7.43
CA GLY A 644 -23.18 10.08 -8.41
C GLY A 644 -23.12 11.26 -9.38
N GLU A 645 -24.24 11.56 -10.06
CA GLU A 645 -24.34 12.70 -10.99
C GLU A 645 -24.03 14.04 -10.30
N LEU A 646 -24.54 14.22 -9.08
CA LEU A 646 -24.30 15.43 -8.31
C LEU A 646 -22.83 15.56 -7.89
N LEU A 647 -22.19 14.44 -7.55
CA LEU A 647 -20.77 14.42 -7.20
C LEU A 647 -19.89 14.74 -8.41
N ASP A 648 -20.19 14.20 -9.58
CA ASP A 648 -19.44 14.49 -10.80
C ASP A 648 -19.53 15.98 -11.19
N GLN A 649 -20.69 16.60 -10.97
CA GLN A 649 -20.84 18.06 -11.14
C GLN A 649 -19.98 18.86 -10.16
N VAL A 650 -19.79 18.40 -8.92
CA VAL A 650 -18.91 19.06 -7.94
C VAL A 650 -17.45 19.07 -8.41
N PHE A 651 -17.00 18.00 -9.07
CA PHE A 651 -15.63 17.92 -9.59
C PHE A 651 -15.46 18.55 -10.97
N THR A 652 -16.55 18.73 -11.73
CA THR A 652 -16.56 19.48 -12.99
C THR A 652 -16.54 21.00 -12.75
N ASP A 653 -17.45 21.47 -11.88
CA ASP A 653 -17.60 22.88 -11.53
C ASP A 653 -16.98 23.14 -10.15
N LEU A 654 -15.64 23.16 -10.10
CA LEU A 654 -14.93 23.30 -8.83
C LEU A 654 -15.36 24.55 -8.04
N PRO A 655 -15.48 24.44 -6.71
CA PRO A 655 -15.74 25.58 -5.84
C PRO A 655 -14.72 26.70 -6.04
N ARG A 656 -15.19 27.95 -6.07
CA ARG A 656 -14.31 29.11 -6.27
C ARG A 656 -13.37 29.28 -5.06
N PRO A 657 -12.05 29.33 -5.24
CA PRO A 657 -11.13 29.69 -4.16
C PRO A 657 -11.24 31.19 -3.82
N VAL A 658 -11.37 31.49 -2.53
CA VAL A 658 -11.50 32.87 -2.00
C VAL A 658 -10.35 33.19 -1.04
N LEU A 659 -10.06 32.29 -0.10
CA LEU A 659 -8.96 32.39 0.84
C LEU A 659 -8.01 31.21 0.66
N THR A 660 -6.74 31.38 0.99
CA THR A 660 -5.79 30.27 1.04
C THR A 660 -6.10 29.36 2.25
N PRO A 661 -5.72 28.07 2.21
CA PRO A 661 -5.87 27.18 3.37
C PRO A 661 -5.17 27.72 4.63
N ALA A 662 -4.05 28.44 4.47
CA ALA A 662 -3.33 29.09 5.56
C ALA A 662 -4.16 30.23 6.18
N GLU A 663 -4.79 31.09 5.38
CA GLU A 663 -5.66 32.16 5.88
C GLU A 663 -6.88 31.61 6.62
N CYS A 664 -7.50 30.54 6.11
CA CYS A 664 -8.59 29.86 6.79
C CYS A 664 -8.16 29.25 8.12
N TYR A 665 -6.99 28.63 8.16
CA TYR A 665 -6.43 28.13 9.42
C TYR A 665 -6.18 29.28 10.42
N GLN A 666 -5.66 30.42 9.95
CA GLN A 666 -5.49 31.61 10.80
C GLN A 666 -6.82 32.19 11.30
N ALA A 667 -7.89 32.13 10.50
CA ALA A 667 -9.23 32.53 10.93
C ALA A 667 -9.76 31.58 12.01
N LEU A 668 -9.60 30.26 11.83
CA LEU A 668 -10.01 29.23 12.78
C LEU A 668 -9.37 29.43 14.16
N ILE A 669 -8.05 29.58 14.23
CA ILE A 669 -7.34 29.74 15.51
C ILE A 669 -7.62 31.09 16.19
N ARG A 670 -8.10 32.09 15.45
CA ARG A 670 -8.52 33.40 15.98
C ARG A 670 -10.01 33.42 16.35
N SER A 671 -10.68 32.26 16.35
CA SER A 671 -12.12 32.14 16.60
C SER A 671 -12.94 33.04 15.67
N ARG A 672 -12.51 33.17 14.41
CA ARG A 672 -13.22 33.88 13.33
C ARG A 672 -13.91 32.90 12.38
N THR A 673 -14.38 31.79 12.93
CA THR A 673 -15.14 30.78 12.22
C THR A 673 -16.38 30.43 13.03
N GLU A 674 -17.41 29.95 12.35
CA GLU A 674 -18.64 29.49 12.95
C GLU A 674 -19.19 28.27 12.21
N ARG A 675 -20.01 27.48 12.91
CA ARG A 675 -20.67 26.31 12.34
C ARG A 675 -22.00 26.71 11.74
N VAL A 676 -22.12 26.57 10.43
CA VAL A 676 -23.26 27.02 9.65
C VAL A 676 -24.07 25.82 9.17
N PRO A 677 -25.40 25.78 9.35
CA PRO A 677 -26.24 24.72 8.80
C PRO A 677 -26.33 24.82 7.27
N LEU A 678 -26.67 23.72 6.57
CA LEU A 678 -26.68 23.69 5.09
C LEU A 678 -27.64 24.71 4.44
N GLU A 679 -28.69 25.12 5.15
CA GLU A 679 -29.65 26.13 4.70
C GLU A 679 -29.02 27.53 4.60
N GLU A 680 -27.99 27.80 5.40
CA GLU A 680 -27.29 29.10 5.49
C GLU A 680 -25.90 29.06 4.85
N LEU A 681 -25.50 27.92 4.27
CA LEU A 681 -24.16 27.71 3.72
C LEU A 681 -23.91 28.46 2.40
N ALA A 682 -24.96 28.85 1.69
CA ALA A 682 -24.83 29.50 0.39
C ALA A 682 -23.97 30.78 0.47
N GLY A 683 -22.97 30.88 -0.39
CA GLY A 683 -22.02 31.99 -0.46
C GLY A 683 -20.97 32.04 0.67
N ARG A 684 -21.05 31.14 1.66
CA ARG A 684 -20.08 31.09 2.77
C ARG A 684 -18.74 30.51 2.30
N VAL A 685 -17.65 30.95 2.94
CA VAL A 685 -16.31 30.41 2.71
C VAL A 685 -16.03 29.32 3.73
N CYS A 686 -15.73 28.11 3.26
CA CYS A 686 -15.44 26.98 4.12
C CYS A 686 -14.12 27.21 4.88
N ALA A 687 -14.08 26.94 6.18
CA ALA A 687 -12.89 27.09 7.01
C ALA A 687 -12.18 25.77 7.29
N SER A 688 -12.87 24.64 7.08
CA SER A 688 -12.33 23.29 7.18
C SER A 688 -12.48 22.55 5.85
N THR A 689 -11.90 21.37 5.74
CA THR A 689 -12.10 20.52 4.55
C THR A 689 -13.33 19.68 4.73
N VAL A 690 -14.16 19.60 3.69
CA VAL A 690 -15.28 18.66 3.65
C VAL A 690 -14.90 17.50 2.74
N VAL A 691 -14.68 16.33 3.35
CA VAL A 691 -14.34 15.07 2.66
C VAL A 691 -15.45 14.08 2.90
N VAL A 692 -16.03 13.53 1.84
CA VAL A 692 -17.10 12.53 1.93
C VAL A 692 -16.53 11.17 1.55
N THR A 693 -16.75 10.17 2.40
CA THR A 693 -16.31 8.79 2.18
C THR A 693 -17.51 7.87 2.01
N PRO A 694 -17.66 7.20 0.84
CA PRO A 694 -16.86 7.29 -0.40
C PRO A 694 -17.12 8.58 -1.19
N PRO A 695 -16.21 9.04 -2.08
CA PRO A 695 -14.95 8.39 -2.51
C PRO A 695 -13.74 8.66 -1.60
N GLY A 696 -13.89 9.47 -0.55
CA GLY A 696 -12.80 9.89 0.32
C GLY A 696 -11.97 11.06 -0.23
N ILE A 697 -12.54 11.84 -1.15
CA ILE A 697 -11.88 12.97 -1.82
C ILE A 697 -12.45 14.30 -1.31
N PRO A 698 -11.61 15.33 -1.08
CA PRO A 698 -12.09 16.66 -0.71
C PRO A 698 -13.02 17.28 -1.74
N MET A 699 -14.26 17.53 -1.32
CA MET A 699 -15.25 18.25 -2.13
C MET A 699 -15.09 19.76 -1.95
N LEU A 700 -14.93 20.20 -0.71
CA LEU A 700 -14.57 21.57 -0.35
C LEU A 700 -13.22 21.56 0.35
N MET A 701 -12.33 22.40 -0.14
CA MET A 701 -11.08 22.75 0.54
C MET A 701 -11.30 24.00 1.40
N PRO A 702 -10.50 24.18 2.48
CA PRO A 702 -10.56 25.41 3.25
C PRO A 702 -10.24 26.60 2.36
N GLY A 703 -11.12 27.60 2.42
CA GLY A 703 -11.02 28.84 1.66
C GLY A 703 -11.80 28.86 0.37
N GLU A 704 -12.45 27.75 0.01
CA GLU A 704 -13.40 27.72 -1.10
C GLU A 704 -14.78 28.20 -0.68
N ALA A 705 -15.45 28.93 -1.58
CA ALA A 705 -16.84 29.32 -1.41
C ALA A 705 -17.76 28.13 -1.72
N ALA A 706 -18.73 27.89 -0.86
CA ALA A 706 -19.71 26.81 -1.06
C ALA A 706 -20.63 27.03 -2.28
N GLY A 707 -20.65 28.24 -2.84
CA GLY A 707 -21.40 28.58 -4.05
C GLY A 707 -22.86 28.96 -3.79
N ALA A 708 -23.67 28.97 -4.85
CA ALA A 708 -25.09 29.30 -4.77
C ALA A 708 -25.90 28.22 -4.06
N ALA A 709 -27.09 28.58 -3.56
CA ALA A 709 -27.97 27.66 -2.84
C ALA A 709 -28.41 26.44 -3.68
N ASP A 710 -28.49 26.60 -5.00
CA ASP A 710 -28.82 25.58 -6.00
C ASP A 710 -27.58 25.04 -6.73
N GLY A 711 -26.38 25.42 -6.28
CA GLY A 711 -25.11 24.97 -6.85
C GLY A 711 -24.80 23.49 -6.58
N PRO A 712 -23.83 22.90 -7.31
CA PRO A 712 -23.49 21.47 -7.23
C PRO A 712 -23.20 21.00 -5.80
N VAL A 713 -22.36 21.72 -5.06
CA VAL A 713 -21.93 21.36 -3.69
C VAL A 713 -23.13 21.25 -2.74
N LEU A 714 -23.98 22.28 -2.68
CA LEU A 714 -25.11 22.30 -1.75
C LEU A 714 -26.18 21.27 -2.14
N ARG A 715 -26.41 21.05 -3.45
CA ARG A 715 -27.31 19.99 -3.91
C ARG A 715 -26.82 18.60 -3.50
N TYR A 716 -25.53 18.32 -3.69
CA TYR A 716 -24.93 17.07 -3.26
C TYR A 716 -25.02 16.87 -1.74
N LEU A 717 -24.59 17.87 -0.94
CA LEU A 717 -24.62 17.78 0.52
C LEU A 717 -26.05 17.60 1.07
N ARG A 718 -27.05 18.26 0.48
CA ARG A 718 -28.45 18.08 0.88
C ARG A 718 -28.99 16.71 0.51
N ALA A 719 -28.66 16.19 -0.67
CA ALA A 719 -29.04 14.83 -1.06
C ALA A 719 -28.42 13.79 -0.11
N LEU A 720 -27.16 14.02 0.30
CA LEU A 720 -26.45 13.16 1.23
C LEU A 720 -27.01 13.23 2.65
N GLU A 721 -27.32 14.42 3.16
CA GLU A 721 -28.02 14.60 4.44
C GLU A 721 -29.38 13.89 4.43
N ALA A 722 -30.15 14.04 3.34
CA ALA A 722 -31.43 13.37 3.20
C ALA A 722 -31.31 11.84 3.18
N PHE A 723 -30.27 11.30 2.54
CA PHE A 723 -29.97 9.86 2.56
C PHE A 723 -29.64 9.40 3.99
N ASP A 724 -28.72 10.09 4.66
CA ASP A 724 -28.25 9.68 5.99
C ASP A 724 -29.33 9.82 7.07
N ARG A 725 -30.22 10.82 6.96
CA ARG A 725 -31.39 10.93 7.84
C ARG A 725 -32.41 9.83 7.60
N ALA A 726 -32.53 9.32 6.38
CA ALA A 726 -33.38 8.18 6.08
C ALA A 726 -32.78 6.85 6.59
N PHE A 727 -31.45 6.75 6.62
CA PHE A 727 -30.73 5.54 7.03
C PHE A 727 -29.60 5.86 8.03
N PRO A 728 -29.92 6.25 9.28
CA PRO A 728 -28.91 6.70 10.25
C PRO A 728 -27.88 5.61 10.62
N TYR A 729 -28.24 4.34 10.49
CA TYR A 729 -27.36 3.19 10.70
C TYR A 729 -26.45 2.88 9.49
N LEU A 730 -26.61 3.61 8.38
CA LEU A 730 -25.76 3.58 7.19
C LEU A 730 -25.14 4.95 6.90
N ALA A 731 -25.12 5.81 7.92
CA ALA A 731 -24.64 7.18 7.82
C ALA A 731 -23.26 7.25 7.16
N THR A 732 -23.12 8.17 6.22
CA THR A 732 -21.88 8.41 5.49
C THR A 732 -20.82 9.00 6.42
N ASP A 733 -19.57 8.59 6.33
CA ASP A 733 -18.51 9.29 7.06
C ASP A 733 -18.13 10.57 6.32
N ILE A 734 -18.26 11.71 7.00
CA ILE A 734 -17.97 13.04 6.42
C ILE A 734 -17.03 13.77 7.35
N HIS A 735 -15.78 13.89 6.94
CA HIS A 735 -14.83 14.74 7.64
C HIS A 735 -15.20 16.21 7.39
N GLY A 736 -15.29 17.01 8.46
CA GLY A 736 -15.50 18.45 8.38
C GLY A 736 -16.96 18.89 8.33
N ALA A 737 -17.90 17.94 8.29
CA ALA A 737 -19.30 18.17 8.59
C ALA A 737 -19.64 17.61 9.98
N HIS A 738 -20.35 18.40 10.78
CA HIS A 738 -20.86 18.00 12.08
C HIS A 738 -22.35 17.68 11.98
N ARG A 739 -22.76 16.52 12.48
CA ARG A 739 -24.17 16.15 12.59
C ARG A 739 -24.73 16.60 13.93
N ASP A 740 -25.92 17.20 13.92
CA ASP A 740 -26.69 17.40 15.15
C ASP A 740 -27.57 16.18 15.49
N GLU A 741 -28.35 16.27 16.56
CA GLU A 741 -29.22 15.20 17.05
C GLU A 741 -30.30 14.78 16.03
N ASP A 742 -30.69 15.68 15.13
CA ASP A 742 -31.67 15.42 14.05
C ASP A 742 -31.02 14.91 12.75
N GLY A 743 -29.69 14.72 12.77
CA GLY A 743 -28.89 14.29 11.64
C GLY A 743 -28.64 15.38 10.59
N ARG A 744 -28.82 16.66 10.91
CA ARG A 744 -28.52 17.78 9.99
C ARG A 744 -27.06 18.14 10.01
N TYR A 745 -26.53 18.56 8.87
CA TYR A 745 -25.13 18.91 8.71
C TYR A 745 -24.86 20.38 9.04
N ARG A 746 -23.77 20.59 9.76
CA ARG A 746 -23.16 21.89 10.03
C ARG A 746 -21.72 21.89 9.56
N ILE A 747 -21.33 22.90 8.78
CA ILE A 747 -19.99 23.04 8.24
C ILE A 747 -19.31 24.26 8.86
N GLU A 748 -18.04 24.13 9.19
CA GLU A 748 -17.24 25.23 9.73
C GLU A 748 -16.91 26.23 8.60
N CYS A 749 -17.33 27.47 8.75
CA CYS A 749 -17.14 28.54 7.78
C CYS A 749 -16.45 29.75 8.41
N VAL A 750 -15.79 30.57 7.60
CA VAL A 750 -15.26 31.86 8.04
C VAL A 750 -16.43 32.80 8.35
N VAL A 751 -16.34 33.53 9.47
CA VAL A 751 -17.30 34.57 9.84
C VAL A 751 -17.21 35.69 8.80
N THR A 752 -18.35 36.05 8.22
CA THR A 752 -18.48 37.10 7.20
C THR A 752 -18.53 38.49 7.78
#